data_AF-A0AAD9HMF1-F1
#
_entry.id   AF-A0AAD9HMF1-F1
#
_cell.length_a   1.000
_cell.length_b   1.000
_cell.length_c   1.000
_cell.angle_alpha   90.00
_cell.angle_beta   90.00
_cell.angle_gamma   90.00
#
_symmetry.space_group_name_H-M   'P 1'
#
loop_
_entity.id
_entity.type
_entity.pdbx_description
1 polymer ?
#
loop_
_entity_poly.entity_id
_entity_poly.type
_entity_poly.pdbx_seq_one_letter_code
_entity_poly.pdbx_strand_id
1 'polypeptide(L)'
;MPGIVNMENGGLNGTHLNHDRNMKTNGINGGKMEGQSSPNKSKAPAETPASDNISNGAPDSQGKQQTQMSTGLTLQQKPRMNDLPEEIVHITQGYIPLSMIVSRLAQRTHEDLQKTILDMAAIKWAPPAVNGSTPHGADAPDDMSEGNKRRKMLMLKFAQDAHSKWVKALVITDWSRNAEAVSKLIDIKAHIDSKRMLFDFCQDLLIDLKRSLISARLPNPDLKTALQVLTTGEASWIPEPGYIPPPPLTPEEQLKWIDDLNTMLSLRLNLDDYDKIPHQFKNYTIHSGRVTFKVNGEFEVDLTIADEDFTKQFWFIDFRFAFSPSSSKLSDALVSYLELKVNEILGQDGLEGCYRFLHEFVLTHKINELRRQALELSRSTWTGTLIVEPLNRALALQYWTARYGPNGPKSWVMVAVNSAKKTNGQTDPKHSSRLVARWYRDNKEVRDVFLPFDVDNLCAEDLLKTAVARHVEHILSCIHTKLLSYPRFVKKESSMTLKVSRTQPMESSLSMQLGSRDNVTLIIQPVTGFAAIKPHTKYSLNGETRLNYGGKDPAEDGVTCLENIRWGYVIEEFNRRGRSVGWRVCKSPIGNEDIKQIIRTREAFQTIFLQRRGLGQEWFVMVSLSLSGDEWWLLEVDRNTPTRPIKFQTKLELTRGQPDLDDAFWSNLTFFVTGIITQATDLEDLHKREVKYLRKESTNYALPQQVRLPSLILRLSQILRSSETSSHNTSKEALDGSSDQNSSWAQDQIEVKFKGLQPQPSGTQSPDRNAHLGVEALENVRLNTVVDAIVRVKDKKKFALLKGRIDRDICFNPRKGEFIFRIRQLVGQPILTTLTTHVKSIDRLVGFLEAMGKARGDVKCERVSLREVIFTYSDIKMPSESDTTQKSKRWRVSLDLAKSDIRMYLERGNPHVRVLDLLTTLVNTQNGLKATLVYMPLLLPILKSLDSIESKWEPLATTNQGRLEIFARTIDWITLRYTLPGPNGQQRVLGLEIRSKVRRSEVWWHFTRATLGPGGPPPPEEEFNRVLKGIWESYGDGWRGLMTGAAALPGPSTMQLLTKLDDAVRAYAVTGDISEAPSTQGAQTQSSQTFSANQSFSTQPTSVSQGSNRGSGGSKQAPLVLD
;
A
#
# COMPACT_ATOMS: atom_id res chain seq x y z
N MET A 1 -26.63 35.72 -7.59
CA MET A 1 -25.59 36.23 -8.51
C MET A 1 -26.19 36.34 -9.91
N PRO A 2 -25.75 37.29 -10.75
CA PRO A 2 -25.91 37.21 -12.20
C PRO A 2 -24.79 36.37 -12.84
N GLY A 3 -25.05 35.85 -14.05
CA GLY A 3 -24.12 35.18 -14.97
C GLY A 3 -24.91 34.86 -16.26
N ILE A 4 -24.67 35.46 -17.44
CA ILE A 4 -23.45 35.46 -18.28
C ILE A 4 -23.22 34.01 -18.80
N VAL A 5 -23.24 33.75 -20.12
CA VAL A 5 -22.15 33.98 -21.10
C VAL A 5 -22.65 34.19 -22.55
N ASN A 6 -22.04 35.20 -23.20
CA ASN A 6 -21.64 35.46 -24.61
C ASN A 6 -22.21 34.69 -25.83
N MET A 7 -22.22 35.42 -26.96
CA MET A 7 -21.40 35.05 -28.14
C MET A 7 -20.54 36.25 -28.58
N GLU A 8 -19.52 36.03 -29.42
CA GLU A 8 -18.37 36.92 -29.60
C GLU A 8 -18.32 37.75 -30.91
N ASN A 9 -17.38 38.70 -30.89
CA ASN A 9 -16.59 39.32 -31.98
C ASN A 9 -16.49 38.52 -33.31
N GLY A 10 -16.21 39.10 -34.48
CA GLY A 10 -15.84 40.45 -34.92
C GLY A 10 -15.49 40.38 -36.44
N GLY A 11 -15.06 41.42 -37.19
CA GLY A 11 -14.75 42.82 -36.94
C GLY A 11 -14.10 43.44 -38.21
N LEU A 12 -13.45 44.61 -38.07
CA LEU A 12 -12.61 45.30 -39.08
C LEU A 12 -13.28 45.97 -40.30
N ASN A 13 -12.61 47.02 -40.80
CA ASN A 13 -12.91 47.90 -41.94
C ASN A 13 -14.21 48.75 -41.81
N GLY A 14 -14.25 50.00 -42.28
CA GLY A 14 -13.21 50.82 -42.87
C GLY A 14 -13.65 52.28 -43.10
N THR A 15 -12.66 53.16 -43.25
CA THR A 15 -12.72 54.60 -43.56
C THR A 15 -13.91 55.13 -44.38
N HIS A 16 -14.46 56.27 -43.94
CA HIS A 16 -15.00 57.41 -44.71
C HIS A 16 -15.82 57.18 -45.99
N LEU A 17 -16.93 57.94 -46.09
CA LEU A 17 -17.19 58.73 -47.31
C LEU A 17 -17.98 60.00 -46.97
N ASN A 18 -17.37 61.17 -47.17
CA ASN A 18 -18.11 62.42 -47.30
C ASN A 18 -18.82 62.39 -48.67
N HIS A 19 -20.09 62.78 -48.72
CA HIS A 19 -20.62 63.41 -49.93
C HIS A 19 -20.53 64.92 -49.77
N ASP A 20 -19.41 65.48 -50.24
CA ASP A 20 -19.24 66.92 -50.43
C ASP A 20 -18.84 67.18 -51.90
N ARG A 21 -19.69 67.95 -52.58
CA ARG A 21 -19.55 68.64 -53.87
C ARG A 21 -20.96 69.09 -54.30
N ASN A 22 -21.15 70.29 -54.86
CA ASN A 22 -20.24 70.98 -55.77
C ASN A 22 -20.24 72.51 -55.63
N MET A 23 -19.05 73.13 -55.78
CA MET A 23 -18.79 74.43 -56.46
C MET A 23 -19.33 75.71 -55.78
N LYS A 24 -18.59 76.82 -55.61
CA LYS A 24 -17.27 77.32 -56.11
C LYS A 24 -16.73 78.40 -55.11
N THR A 25 -15.48 78.35 -54.64
CA THR A 25 -14.28 79.15 -55.09
C THR A 25 -14.53 80.66 -55.28
N ASN A 26 -13.76 81.64 -54.75
CA ASN A 26 -12.41 81.72 -54.15
C ASN A 26 -12.40 82.66 -52.91
N GLY A 27 -11.38 82.74 -52.03
CA GLY A 27 -10.12 81.96 -51.87
C GLY A 27 -9.02 82.75 -51.11
N ILE A 28 -7.91 82.06 -50.73
CA ILE A 28 -6.59 82.61 -50.30
C ILE A 28 -6.55 83.30 -48.89
N ASN A 29 -5.64 83.01 -47.94
CA ASN A 29 -4.51 82.04 -47.87
C ASN A 29 -4.31 81.47 -46.43
N GLY A 30 -3.47 80.43 -46.26
CA GLY A 30 -3.18 79.75 -44.97
C GLY A 30 -2.02 80.34 -44.12
N GLY A 31 -1.52 79.68 -43.06
CA GLY A 31 -1.89 78.37 -42.46
C GLY A 31 -0.83 77.81 -41.48
N LYS A 32 -0.93 76.50 -41.17
CA LYS A 32 0.04 75.59 -40.47
C LYS A 32 0.17 75.56 -38.91
N MET A 33 -0.21 74.40 -38.37
CA MET A 33 0.62 73.44 -37.59
C MET A 33 0.75 73.55 -36.05
N GLU A 34 1.37 72.51 -35.46
CA GLU A 34 1.25 72.02 -34.07
C GLU A 34 2.15 72.74 -33.04
N GLY A 35 1.88 72.56 -31.73
CA GLY A 35 2.76 72.99 -30.64
C GLY A 35 2.33 72.48 -29.26
N GLN A 36 3.29 72.24 -28.35
CA GLN A 36 3.08 71.78 -26.97
C GLN A 36 3.26 72.89 -25.93
N SER A 37 2.73 72.67 -24.72
CA SER A 37 3.22 73.14 -23.40
C SER A 37 3.51 74.64 -23.13
N SER A 38 2.82 75.18 -22.10
CA SER A 38 3.34 75.73 -20.81
C SER A 38 4.75 76.34 -20.69
N PRO A 39 5.04 77.19 -19.67
CA PRO A 39 4.19 77.99 -18.76
C PRO A 39 4.69 79.45 -18.54
N ASN A 40 4.09 80.24 -17.62
CA ASN A 40 4.81 80.90 -16.50
C ASN A 40 3.92 81.75 -15.55
N LYS A 41 4.20 81.64 -14.23
CA LYS A 41 4.45 82.68 -13.18
C LYS A 41 3.74 84.06 -13.29
N SER A 42 3.29 84.69 -12.19
CA SER A 42 4.13 85.00 -11.03
C SER A 42 3.40 85.35 -9.70
N LYS A 43 4.01 84.88 -8.60
CA LYS A 43 4.23 85.49 -7.25
C LYS A 43 3.19 86.39 -6.53
N ALA A 44 3.04 86.14 -5.22
CA ALA A 44 2.52 87.05 -4.18
C ALA A 44 3.69 87.86 -3.51
N PRO A 45 3.55 88.64 -2.39
CA PRO A 45 3.08 88.16 -1.07
C PRO A 45 2.33 89.15 -0.11
N ALA A 46 1.74 88.56 0.96
CA ALA A 46 1.61 88.97 2.37
C ALA A 46 1.24 90.42 2.84
N GLU A 47 0.33 90.49 3.84
CA GLU A 47 0.60 91.06 5.18
C GLU A 47 -0.47 90.64 6.24
N THR A 48 -0.22 90.90 7.53
CA THR A 48 -1.01 90.53 8.76
C THR A 48 -0.61 91.47 9.92
N PRO A 49 -1.11 91.40 11.19
CA PRO A 49 -2.26 90.70 11.79
C PRO A 49 -3.18 91.61 12.67
N ALA A 50 -4.23 91.05 13.29
CA ALA A 50 -4.83 91.54 14.55
C ALA A 50 -5.68 90.42 15.22
N SER A 51 -5.95 90.50 16.53
CA SER A 51 -6.75 89.53 17.30
C SER A 51 -7.86 90.20 18.11
N ASP A 52 -8.95 89.48 18.40
CA ASP A 52 -9.26 89.07 19.79
C ASP A 52 -10.56 88.23 19.94
N ASN A 53 -10.49 87.32 20.91
CA ASN A 53 -11.49 86.35 21.37
C ASN A 53 -12.85 86.95 21.79
N ILE A 54 -13.96 86.18 21.67
CA ILE A 54 -14.70 85.58 22.82
C ILE A 54 -15.98 84.76 22.42
N SER A 55 -16.13 83.60 23.08
CA SER A 55 -17.31 82.73 23.35
C SER A 55 -18.49 82.51 22.38
N ASN A 56 -18.63 81.24 21.97
CA ASN A 56 -19.78 80.33 22.16
C ASN A 56 -21.26 80.74 21.93
N GLY A 57 -21.94 79.87 21.16
CA GLY A 57 -23.28 79.36 21.49
C GLY A 57 -24.47 80.08 20.84
N ALA A 58 -25.51 79.39 20.37
CA ALA A 58 -25.68 77.95 20.07
C ALA A 58 -26.67 77.80 18.90
N PRO A 59 -26.62 76.72 18.09
CA PRO A 59 -27.57 76.54 17.00
C PRO A 59 -28.90 76.00 17.53
N ASP A 60 -30.00 76.72 17.27
CA ASP A 60 -31.35 76.17 17.45
C ASP A 60 -32.03 75.94 16.09
N SER A 61 -33.04 75.10 16.10
CA SER A 61 -33.65 74.44 14.95
C SER A 61 -34.96 75.10 14.54
N GLN A 62 -35.22 75.14 13.22
CA GLN A 62 -36.36 74.48 12.56
C GLN A 62 -36.58 74.98 11.13
N GLY A 63 -37.18 74.10 10.31
CA GLY A 63 -38.08 74.48 9.22
C GLY A 63 -37.50 75.16 7.98
N LYS A 64 -37.30 74.38 6.91
CA LYS A 64 -37.65 74.79 5.53
C LYS A 64 -37.68 73.64 4.53
N GLN A 65 -38.86 73.05 4.35
CA GLN A 65 -39.37 72.91 2.99
C GLN A 65 -39.91 74.27 2.57
N GLN A 66 -39.30 74.92 1.57
CA GLN A 66 -39.94 75.79 0.57
C GLN A 66 -38.86 76.53 -0.22
N THR A 67 -38.47 75.96 -1.36
CA THR A 67 -37.64 76.67 -2.35
C THR A 67 -38.56 77.52 -3.22
N GLN A 68 -39.01 78.66 -2.69
CA GLN A 68 -39.63 79.74 -3.46
C GLN A 68 -38.78 81.00 -3.45
N MET A 69 -38.98 81.85 -4.46
CA MET A 69 -37.98 82.81 -4.91
C MET A 69 -37.88 84.03 -4.00
N SER A 70 -36.81 84.10 -3.19
CA SER A 70 -36.35 85.35 -2.57
C SER A 70 -35.33 86.04 -3.46
N THR A 71 -35.73 86.42 -4.68
CA THR A 71 -34.94 87.35 -5.52
C THR A 71 -34.90 88.69 -4.79
N GLY A 72 -33.71 89.13 -4.38
CA GLY A 72 -33.57 90.30 -3.52
C GLY A 72 -34.10 91.59 -4.17
N LEU A 73 -34.71 92.45 -3.37
CA LEU A 73 -35.01 93.84 -3.73
C LEU A 73 -33.71 94.66 -3.81
N THR A 74 -32.92 94.42 -4.85
CA THR A 74 -32.01 95.45 -5.36
C THR A 74 -32.86 96.66 -5.75
N LEU A 75 -32.45 97.86 -5.34
CA LEU A 75 -33.09 99.09 -5.81
C LEU A 75 -32.81 99.24 -7.31
N GLN A 76 -33.72 98.74 -8.14
CA GLN A 76 -33.78 99.16 -9.54
C GLN A 76 -34.10 100.65 -9.57
N GLN A 77 -33.41 101.36 -10.46
CA GLN A 77 -33.55 102.81 -10.58
C GLN A 77 -34.96 103.14 -11.06
N LYS A 78 -35.65 104.07 -10.38
CA LYS A 78 -36.92 104.61 -10.88
C LYS A 78 -36.69 105.20 -12.28
N PRO A 79 -37.47 104.83 -13.30
CA PRO A 79 -37.45 105.54 -14.57
C PRO A 79 -37.80 107.00 -14.35
N ARG A 80 -37.16 107.88 -15.12
CA ARG A 80 -37.43 109.32 -15.12
C ARG A 80 -38.70 109.60 -15.92
N MET A 81 -39.32 110.74 -15.65
CA MET A 81 -40.63 111.12 -16.20
C MET A 81 -40.68 111.28 -17.74
N ASN A 82 -39.52 111.21 -18.42
CA ASN A 82 -39.39 111.30 -19.88
C ASN A 82 -38.91 109.98 -20.52
N ASP A 83 -38.70 108.92 -19.73
CA ASP A 83 -38.29 107.61 -20.26
C ASP A 83 -39.50 106.92 -20.94
N LEU A 84 -39.24 106.11 -21.97
CA LEU A 84 -40.30 105.32 -22.62
C LEU A 84 -40.87 104.28 -21.63
N PRO A 85 -42.17 103.90 -21.75
CA PRO A 85 -42.73 102.81 -20.96
C PRO A 85 -41.92 101.52 -21.10
N GLU A 86 -41.84 100.74 -20.02
CA GLU A 86 -41.20 99.43 -20.00
C GLU A 86 -41.76 98.53 -21.12
N GLU A 87 -40.87 97.93 -21.91
CA GLU A 87 -41.26 97.04 -23.00
C GLU A 87 -42.02 95.82 -22.47
N ILE A 88 -43.10 95.42 -23.17
CA ILE A 88 -43.91 94.28 -22.75
C ILE A 88 -43.08 93.00 -22.88
N VAL A 89 -42.93 92.28 -21.76
CA VAL A 89 -42.18 91.03 -21.70
C VAL A 89 -42.80 89.98 -22.62
N HIS A 90 -42.04 89.58 -23.65
CA HIS A 90 -42.44 88.54 -24.59
C HIS A 90 -42.35 87.14 -23.97
N ILE A 91 -43.47 86.41 -23.96
CA ILE A 91 -43.58 85.08 -23.36
C ILE A 91 -43.15 84.02 -24.38
N THR A 92 -41.98 83.44 -24.13
CA THR A 92 -41.40 82.38 -24.98
C THR A 92 -41.65 80.96 -24.45
N GLN A 93 -42.14 80.82 -23.22
CA GLN A 93 -42.37 79.52 -22.57
C GLN A 93 -43.76 78.96 -22.93
N GLY A 94 -43.86 77.63 -23.08
CA GLY A 94 -45.10 76.92 -23.42
C GLY A 94 -45.38 76.74 -24.92
N TYR A 95 -44.60 77.39 -25.79
CA TYR A 95 -44.73 77.25 -27.26
C TYR A 95 -44.00 76.01 -27.78
N ILE A 96 -44.60 75.33 -28.77
CA ILE A 96 -44.01 74.18 -29.47
C ILE A 96 -43.84 74.54 -30.96
N PRO A 97 -42.63 74.45 -31.55
CA PRO A 97 -42.43 74.76 -32.96
C PRO A 97 -43.22 73.84 -33.90
N LEU A 98 -43.94 74.41 -34.86
CA LEU A 98 -44.71 73.66 -35.87
C LEU A 98 -43.85 72.65 -36.63
N SER A 99 -42.61 73.02 -36.97
CA SER A 99 -41.64 72.14 -37.63
C SER A 99 -41.35 70.86 -36.84
N MET A 100 -41.36 70.94 -35.50
CA MET A 100 -41.19 69.79 -34.61
C MET A 100 -42.42 68.88 -34.61
N ILE A 101 -43.62 69.45 -34.66
CA ILE A 101 -44.88 68.69 -34.72
C ILE A 101 -44.97 67.94 -36.06
N VAL A 102 -44.73 68.63 -37.18
CA VAL A 102 -44.82 68.04 -38.53
C VAL A 102 -43.72 66.99 -38.75
N SER A 103 -42.47 67.25 -38.36
CA SER A 103 -41.39 66.27 -38.53
C SER A 103 -41.60 65.00 -37.70
N ARG A 104 -42.06 65.14 -36.44
CA ARG A 104 -42.39 63.98 -35.59
C ARG A 104 -43.60 63.21 -36.10
N LEU A 105 -44.62 63.87 -36.64
CA LEU A 105 -45.75 63.16 -37.26
C LEU A 105 -45.33 62.42 -38.55
N ALA A 106 -44.46 63.01 -39.37
CA ALA A 106 -43.90 62.35 -40.55
C ALA A 106 -43.07 61.11 -40.17
N GLN A 107 -42.11 61.26 -39.25
CA GLN A 107 -41.35 60.13 -38.69
C GLN A 107 -42.30 59.05 -38.16
N ARG A 108 -43.31 59.44 -37.36
CA ARG A 108 -44.19 58.47 -36.73
C ARG A 108 -45.12 57.75 -37.69
N THR A 109 -45.58 58.42 -38.75
CA THR A 109 -46.39 57.81 -39.81
C THR A 109 -45.57 56.76 -40.58
N HIS A 110 -44.27 57.02 -40.79
CA HIS A 110 -43.36 56.05 -41.40
C HIS A 110 -43.11 54.83 -40.49
N GLU A 111 -42.86 55.05 -39.19
CA GLU A 111 -42.74 53.96 -38.19
C GLU A 111 -44.01 53.09 -38.11
N ASP A 112 -45.18 53.73 -37.97
CA ASP A 112 -46.48 53.04 -37.89
C ASP A 112 -46.76 52.25 -39.20
N LEU A 113 -46.37 52.77 -40.38
CA LEU A 113 -46.48 52.08 -41.67
C LEU A 113 -45.54 50.88 -41.77
N GLN A 114 -44.25 51.06 -41.47
CA GLN A 114 -43.24 50.00 -41.53
C GLN A 114 -43.63 48.83 -40.62
N LYS A 115 -44.11 49.13 -39.41
CA LYS A 115 -44.68 48.11 -38.52
C LYS A 115 -45.88 47.40 -39.15
N THR A 116 -46.85 48.14 -39.69
CA THR A 116 -48.05 47.54 -40.32
C THR A 116 -47.68 46.61 -41.49
N ILE A 117 -46.65 46.95 -42.27
CA ILE A 117 -46.12 46.09 -43.35
C ILE A 117 -45.52 44.79 -42.79
N LEU A 118 -44.73 44.85 -41.71
CA LEU A 118 -44.17 43.66 -41.06
C LEU A 118 -45.27 42.78 -40.43
N ASP A 119 -46.24 43.38 -39.74
CA ASP A 119 -47.39 42.68 -39.14
C ASP A 119 -48.25 41.99 -40.22
N MET A 120 -48.40 42.59 -41.41
CA MET A 120 -49.06 41.97 -42.56
C MET A 120 -48.24 40.84 -43.19
N ALA A 121 -46.92 41.00 -43.31
CA ALA A 121 -46.02 40.01 -43.89
C ALA A 121 -45.98 38.71 -43.05
N ALA A 122 -46.05 38.83 -41.72
CA ALA A 122 -46.06 37.70 -40.79
C ALA A 122 -47.30 36.78 -40.92
N ILE A 123 -48.40 37.26 -41.51
CA ILE A 123 -49.62 36.46 -41.76
C ILE A 123 -49.32 35.46 -42.88
N LYS A 124 -49.22 34.17 -42.53
CA LYS A 124 -48.98 33.08 -43.50
C LYS A 124 -50.21 32.78 -44.35
N TRP A 125 -49.97 32.36 -45.59
CA TRP A 125 -50.99 31.92 -46.54
C TRP A 125 -50.77 30.46 -46.92
N ALA A 126 -51.79 29.62 -46.76
CA ALA A 126 -51.86 28.26 -47.32
C ALA A 126 -53.34 27.82 -47.41
N PRO A 127 -53.80 27.20 -48.51
CA PRO A 127 -55.13 26.60 -48.58
C PRO A 127 -55.19 25.29 -47.77
N PRO A 128 -56.35 24.93 -47.19
CA PRO A 128 -56.53 23.66 -46.50
C PRO A 128 -56.57 22.49 -47.50
N ALA A 129 -55.71 21.50 -47.33
CA ALA A 129 -55.66 20.32 -48.20
C ALA A 129 -56.71 19.28 -47.80
N VAL A 130 -57.54 18.85 -48.75
CA VAL A 130 -58.49 17.73 -48.64
C VAL A 130 -58.36 16.86 -49.89
N ASN A 131 -58.30 15.54 -49.73
CA ASN A 131 -58.19 14.52 -50.80
C ASN A 131 -56.99 14.66 -51.77
N GLY A 132 -55.78 14.47 -51.23
CA GLY A 132 -54.73 13.66 -51.89
C GLY A 132 -53.97 14.22 -53.10
N SER A 133 -54.50 15.21 -53.80
CA SER A 133 -53.85 15.84 -54.96
C SER A 133 -53.09 17.10 -54.53
N THR A 134 -51.80 17.20 -54.87
CA THR A 134 -51.01 18.43 -54.69
C THR A 134 -51.34 19.44 -55.79
N PRO A 135 -51.97 20.61 -55.48
CA PRO A 135 -52.18 21.65 -56.47
C PRO A 135 -50.82 22.16 -56.96
N HIS A 136 -50.69 22.40 -58.27
CA HIS A 136 -49.51 23.05 -58.81
C HIS A 136 -49.49 24.53 -58.41
N GLY A 137 -48.30 25.11 -58.21
CA GLY A 137 -48.13 26.48 -57.71
C GLY A 137 -48.43 27.57 -58.75
N ALA A 138 -49.60 27.51 -59.40
CA ALA A 138 -49.98 28.37 -60.52
C ALA A 138 -51.42 28.94 -60.45
N ASP A 139 -52.25 28.52 -59.49
CA ASP A 139 -53.56 29.13 -59.26
C ASP A 139 -53.43 30.52 -58.61
N ALA A 140 -54.28 31.45 -59.02
CA ALA A 140 -54.29 32.82 -58.50
C ALA A 140 -54.64 32.85 -56.99
N PRO A 141 -54.03 33.75 -56.19
CA PRO A 141 -54.33 33.85 -54.77
C PRO A 141 -55.77 34.29 -54.56
N ASP A 142 -56.57 33.43 -53.92
CA ASP A 142 -57.96 33.73 -53.57
C ASP A 142 -58.06 35.05 -52.78
N ASP A 143 -58.89 35.97 -53.27
CA ASP A 143 -59.03 37.29 -52.68
C ASP A 143 -59.89 37.28 -51.38
N MET A 144 -60.55 36.14 -51.10
CA MET A 144 -61.53 35.94 -50.04
C MET A 144 -61.05 35.13 -48.82
N SER A 145 -59.81 34.62 -48.78
CA SER A 145 -59.33 33.96 -47.55
C SER A 145 -59.09 34.93 -46.39
N GLU A 146 -59.28 34.44 -45.17
CA GLU A 146 -59.14 35.22 -43.93
C GLU A 146 -57.75 35.85 -43.77
N GLY A 147 -56.70 35.25 -44.36
CA GLY A 147 -55.36 35.84 -44.38
C GLY A 147 -55.30 37.15 -45.16
N ASN A 148 -55.88 37.19 -46.37
CA ASN A 148 -55.91 38.40 -47.21
C ASN A 148 -56.90 39.45 -46.68
N LYS A 149 -58.09 39.03 -46.21
CA LYS A 149 -59.04 39.93 -45.52
C LYS A 149 -58.39 40.66 -44.35
N ARG A 150 -57.65 39.93 -43.49
CA ARG A 150 -56.97 40.50 -42.32
C ARG A 150 -55.85 41.47 -42.71
N ARG A 151 -55.07 41.18 -43.75
CA ARG A 151 -54.07 42.11 -44.32
C ARG A 151 -54.73 43.40 -44.81
N LYS A 152 -55.77 43.31 -45.65
CA LYS A 152 -56.53 44.47 -46.16
C LYS A 152 -57.10 45.33 -45.04
N MET A 153 -57.69 44.72 -44.01
CA MET A 153 -58.23 45.42 -42.84
C MET A 153 -57.16 46.18 -42.05
N LEU A 154 -55.98 45.59 -41.84
CA LEU A 154 -54.85 46.27 -41.17
C LEU A 154 -54.37 47.49 -41.95
N MET A 155 -54.18 47.35 -43.28
CA MET A 155 -53.75 48.45 -44.14
C MET A 155 -54.79 49.59 -44.20
N LEU A 156 -56.07 49.25 -44.32
CA LEU A 156 -57.17 50.23 -44.32
C LEU A 156 -57.25 50.99 -42.99
N LYS A 157 -57.11 50.29 -41.86
CA LYS A 157 -57.10 50.93 -40.54
C LYS A 157 -55.89 51.85 -40.35
N PHE A 158 -54.68 51.42 -40.75
CA PHE A 158 -53.51 52.28 -40.75
C PHE A 158 -53.76 53.56 -41.57
N ALA A 159 -54.31 53.43 -42.79
CA ALA A 159 -54.57 54.57 -43.66
C ALA A 159 -55.59 55.56 -43.03
N GLN A 160 -56.65 55.04 -42.39
CA GLN A 160 -57.65 55.86 -41.69
C GLN A 160 -57.06 56.59 -40.47
N ASP A 161 -56.29 55.87 -39.63
CA ASP A 161 -55.64 56.43 -38.44
C ASP A 161 -54.56 57.47 -38.81
N ALA A 162 -53.78 57.20 -39.86
CA ALA A 162 -52.81 58.15 -40.41
C ALA A 162 -53.48 59.40 -40.99
N HIS A 163 -54.53 59.24 -41.80
CA HIS A 163 -55.29 60.36 -42.36
C HIS A 163 -55.89 61.25 -41.26
N SER A 164 -56.45 60.66 -40.20
CA SER A 164 -56.98 61.43 -39.05
C SER A 164 -55.90 62.27 -38.35
N LYS A 165 -54.69 61.72 -38.15
CA LYS A 165 -53.55 62.45 -37.58
C LYS A 165 -53.12 63.61 -38.50
N TRP A 166 -53.04 63.38 -39.81
CA TRP A 166 -52.63 64.39 -40.79
C TRP A 166 -53.66 65.50 -41.01
N VAL A 167 -54.96 65.20 -40.97
CA VAL A 167 -56.02 66.22 -40.98
C VAL A 167 -55.90 67.13 -39.75
N LYS A 168 -55.60 66.59 -38.56
CA LYS A 168 -55.34 67.43 -37.37
C LYS A 168 -54.10 68.31 -37.53
N ALA A 169 -53.03 67.79 -38.13
CA ALA A 169 -51.83 68.58 -38.43
C ALA A 169 -52.10 69.68 -39.49
N LEU A 170 -52.97 69.43 -40.46
CA LEU A 170 -53.42 70.44 -41.43
C LEU A 170 -54.17 71.59 -40.72
N VAL A 171 -55.09 71.29 -39.81
CA VAL A 171 -55.79 72.31 -39.00
C VAL A 171 -54.79 73.12 -38.15
N ILE A 172 -53.85 72.46 -37.46
CA ILE A 172 -52.80 73.15 -36.68
C ILE A 172 -51.93 74.04 -37.58
N THR A 173 -51.62 73.59 -38.79
CA THR A 173 -50.83 74.35 -39.78
C THR A 173 -51.59 75.59 -40.26
N ASP A 174 -52.89 75.49 -40.52
CA ASP A 174 -53.70 76.63 -40.94
C ASP A 174 -53.83 77.68 -39.82
N TRP A 175 -54.12 77.24 -38.58
CA TRP A 175 -54.14 78.11 -37.41
C TRP A 175 -52.78 78.74 -37.08
N SER A 176 -51.66 78.06 -37.40
CA SER A 176 -50.31 78.57 -37.13
C SER A 176 -49.99 79.89 -37.86
N ARG A 177 -50.71 80.19 -38.95
CA ARG A 177 -50.60 81.46 -39.68
C ARG A 177 -50.88 82.67 -38.78
N ASN A 178 -51.73 82.50 -37.77
CA ASN A 178 -52.11 83.55 -36.82
C ASN A 178 -51.24 83.55 -35.54
N ALA A 179 -50.27 82.64 -35.41
CA ALA A 179 -49.54 82.41 -34.17
C ALA A 179 -48.76 83.65 -33.68
N GLU A 180 -48.22 84.47 -34.57
CA GLU A 180 -47.52 85.71 -34.19
C GLU A 180 -48.47 86.73 -33.54
N ALA A 181 -49.66 86.92 -34.10
CA ALA A 181 -50.68 87.80 -33.56
C ALA A 181 -51.26 87.27 -32.23
N VAL A 182 -51.46 85.95 -32.13
CA VAL A 182 -51.88 85.30 -30.88
C VAL A 182 -50.79 85.41 -29.81
N SER A 183 -49.51 85.32 -30.18
CA SER A 183 -48.40 85.49 -29.24
C SER A 183 -48.35 86.90 -28.65
N LYS A 184 -48.41 87.93 -29.50
CA LYS A 184 -48.52 89.33 -29.07
C LYS A 184 -49.75 89.58 -28.18
N LEU A 185 -50.87 88.92 -28.46
CA LEU A 185 -52.08 89.00 -27.62
C LEU A 185 -51.89 88.34 -26.24
N ILE A 186 -51.15 87.23 -26.16
CA ILE A 186 -50.79 86.56 -24.90
C ILE A 186 -49.89 87.46 -24.05
N ASP A 187 -48.87 88.08 -24.64
CA ASP A 187 -47.98 89.04 -23.98
C ASP A 187 -48.76 90.23 -23.38
N ILE A 188 -49.63 90.84 -24.20
CA ILE A 188 -50.50 91.97 -23.78
C ILE A 188 -51.45 91.54 -22.66
N LYS A 189 -52.06 90.35 -22.77
CA LYS A 189 -52.99 89.85 -21.75
C LYS A 189 -52.30 89.61 -20.41
N ALA A 190 -51.11 89.00 -20.42
CA ALA A 190 -50.31 88.77 -19.22
C ALA A 190 -49.85 90.09 -18.57
N HIS A 191 -49.48 91.10 -19.36
CA HIS A 191 -49.17 92.44 -18.84
C HIS A 191 -50.38 93.08 -18.17
N ILE A 192 -51.57 93.01 -18.78
CA ILE A 192 -52.81 93.55 -18.20
C ILE A 192 -53.16 92.84 -16.89
N ASP A 193 -53.06 91.51 -16.82
CA ASP A 193 -53.32 90.74 -15.60
C ASP A 193 -52.31 91.07 -14.49
N SER A 194 -51.04 91.28 -14.83
CA SER A 194 -50.00 91.73 -13.90
C SER A 194 -50.32 93.12 -13.32
N LYS A 195 -50.69 94.10 -14.17
CA LYS A 195 -51.10 95.43 -13.70
C LYS A 195 -52.40 95.37 -12.89
N ARG A 196 -53.32 94.43 -13.16
CA ARG A 196 -54.51 94.20 -12.34
C ARG A 196 -54.16 93.74 -10.92
N MET A 197 -53.29 92.73 -10.78
CA MET A 197 -52.87 92.23 -9.46
C MET A 197 -52.17 93.33 -8.61
N LEU A 198 -51.51 94.30 -9.25
CA LEU A 198 -50.97 95.47 -8.55
C LEU A 198 -52.05 96.41 -7.97
N PHE A 199 -53.23 96.53 -8.59
CA PHE A 199 -54.35 97.29 -8.01
C PHE A 199 -54.91 96.61 -6.77
N ASP A 200 -55.12 95.29 -6.82
CA ASP A 200 -55.61 94.51 -5.69
C ASP A 200 -54.63 94.61 -4.50
N PHE A 201 -53.31 94.45 -4.75
CA PHE A 201 -52.26 94.65 -3.75
C PHE A 201 -52.21 96.08 -3.17
N CYS A 202 -52.40 97.12 -3.99
CA CYS A 202 -52.47 98.50 -3.50
C CYS A 202 -53.69 98.75 -2.62
N GLN A 203 -54.81 98.06 -2.86
CA GLN A 203 -56.01 98.16 -2.04
C GLN A 203 -55.80 97.53 -0.65
N ASP A 204 -55.19 96.34 -0.59
CA ASP A 204 -54.89 95.65 0.66
C ASP A 204 -53.92 96.46 1.54
N LEU A 205 -52.87 97.05 0.94
CA LEU A 205 -51.95 97.97 1.62
C LEU A 205 -52.68 99.16 2.26
N LEU A 206 -53.72 99.68 1.60
CA LEU A 206 -54.53 100.82 2.07
C LEU A 206 -55.50 100.40 3.19
N ILE A 207 -56.01 99.17 3.14
CA ILE A 207 -56.81 98.56 4.23
C ILE A 207 -55.94 98.35 5.48
N ASP A 208 -54.71 97.86 5.33
CA ASP A 208 -53.79 97.65 6.44
C ASP A 208 -53.24 98.95 7.01
N LEU A 209 -53.05 99.98 6.19
CA LEU A 209 -52.79 101.35 6.67
C LEU A 209 -53.98 101.87 7.50
N LYS A 210 -55.22 101.67 7.05
CA LYS A 210 -56.43 102.06 7.80
C LYS A 210 -56.55 101.31 9.14
N ARG A 211 -56.23 100.01 9.17
CA ARG A 211 -56.17 99.20 10.41
C ARG A 211 -55.09 99.73 11.35
N SER A 212 -53.89 99.98 10.82
CA SER A 212 -52.74 100.50 11.57
C SER A 212 -53.02 101.87 12.18
N LEU A 213 -53.80 102.73 11.51
CA LEU A 213 -54.15 104.07 12.00
C LEU A 213 -54.89 104.07 13.34
N ILE A 214 -55.51 102.95 13.74
CA ILE A 214 -56.14 102.81 15.07
C ILE A 214 -55.09 102.95 16.19
N SER A 215 -53.85 102.48 15.97
CA SER A 215 -52.75 102.62 16.94
C SER A 215 -52.30 104.06 17.17
N ALA A 216 -52.58 104.97 16.23
CA ALA A 216 -52.28 106.40 16.36
C ALA A 216 -53.33 107.17 17.21
N ARG A 217 -54.38 106.50 17.69
CA ARG A 217 -55.44 107.08 18.52
C ARG A 217 -55.39 106.51 19.94
N LEU A 218 -55.07 107.36 20.92
CA LEU A 218 -55.08 106.98 22.33
C LEU A 218 -56.53 106.79 22.86
N PRO A 219 -56.87 105.65 23.47
CA PRO A 219 -58.13 105.46 24.19
C PRO A 219 -58.07 106.00 25.63
N ASN A 220 -59.23 106.08 26.30
CA ASN A 220 -59.28 106.44 27.72
C ASN A 220 -58.67 105.32 28.59
N PRO A 221 -57.91 105.66 29.66
CA PRO A 221 -57.29 104.65 30.54
C PRO A 221 -58.30 103.98 31.47
N ASP A 222 -58.16 102.66 31.65
CA ASP A 222 -58.90 101.91 32.67
C ASP A 222 -58.12 101.85 33.99
N LEU A 223 -58.59 102.60 34.98
CA LEU A 223 -57.98 102.66 36.32
C LEU A 223 -58.31 101.44 37.19
N LYS A 224 -59.36 100.67 36.87
CA LYS A 224 -59.83 99.57 37.72
C LYS A 224 -58.94 98.33 37.58
N THR A 225 -58.60 97.95 36.36
CA THR A 225 -57.69 96.83 36.10
C THR A 225 -56.24 97.17 36.49
N ALA A 226 -55.81 98.42 36.26
CA ALA A 226 -54.50 98.92 36.68
C ALA A 226 -54.27 98.80 38.20
N LEU A 227 -55.28 99.09 39.03
CA LEU A 227 -55.21 98.92 40.49
C LEU A 227 -54.90 97.47 40.86
N GLN A 228 -55.62 96.50 40.26
CA GLN A 228 -55.44 95.10 40.62
C GLN A 228 -54.05 94.59 40.26
N VAL A 229 -53.59 94.82 39.01
CA VAL A 229 -52.24 94.44 38.57
C VAL A 229 -51.15 95.02 39.48
N LEU A 230 -51.32 96.27 39.93
CA LEU A 230 -50.39 96.89 40.89
C LEU A 230 -50.37 96.20 42.27
N THR A 231 -51.50 95.63 42.72
CA THR A 231 -51.60 94.97 44.04
C THR A 231 -51.28 93.48 44.04
N THR A 232 -51.57 92.75 42.95
CA THR A 232 -51.41 91.29 42.89
C THR A 232 -50.33 90.82 41.91
N GLY A 233 -49.80 91.69 41.05
CA GLY A 233 -48.94 91.32 39.93
C GLY A 233 -49.70 90.63 38.78
N GLU A 234 -50.62 89.74 39.13
CA GLU A 234 -51.42 88.91 38.22
C GLU A 234 -52.84 89.47 38.00
N ALA A 235 -53.43 89.16 36.84
CA ALA A 235 -54.79 89.53 36.46
C ALA A 235 -55.61 88.29 36.03
N SER A 236 -56.34 87.69 36.97
CA SER A 236 -56.93 86.34 36.86
C SER A 236 -58.03 86.14 35.79
N TRP A 237 -58.44 87.17 35.06
CA TRP A 237 -59.33 87.06 33.88
C TRP A 237 -58.58 87.18 32.55
N ILE A 238 -57.30 87.56 32.56
CA ILE A 238 -56.46 87.54 31.37
C ILE A 238 -55.98 86.10 31.22
N PRO A 239 -56.40 85.36 30.18
CA PRO A 239 -55.81 84.05 29.92
C PRO A 239 -54.34 84.28 29.54
N GLU A 240 -53.41 83.77 30.34
CA GLU A 240 -51.99 83.88 30.01
C GLU A 240 -51.72 83.14 28.69
N PRO A 241 -51.23 83.82 27.64
CA PRO A 241 -51.10 83.24 26.30
C PRO A 241 -49.88 82.32 26.15
N GLY A 242 -49.22 81.94 27.24
CA GLY A 242 -48.00 81.13 27.24
C GLY A 242 -46.76 81.82 26.65
N TYR A 243 -46.80 83.12 26.39
CA TYR A 243 -45.67 83.87 25.78
C TYR A 243 -44.49 84.08 26.74
N ILE A 244 -44.71 83.99 28.05
CA ILE A 244 -43.64 83.89 29.04
C ILE A 244 -43.44 82.41 29.33
N PRO A 245 -42.26 81.82 29.07
CA PRO A 245 -41.99 80.44 29.45
C PRO A 245 -41.98 80.34 30.99
N PRO A 246 -42.50 79.25 31.58
CA PRO A 246 -42.40 79.02 33.02
C PRO A 246 -40.92 78.99 33.45
N PRO A 247 -40.61 79.32 34.72
CA PRO A 247 -39.24 79.27 35.22
C PRO A 247 -38.65 77.86 35.02
N PRO A 248 -37.38 77.74 34.59
CA PRO A 248 -36.76 76.44 34.35
C PRO A 248 -36.66 75.65 35.67
N LEU A 249 -37.16 74.41 35.65
CA LEU A 249 -37.15 73.51 36.80
C LEU A 249 -35.73 73.39 37.39
N THR A 250 -35.60 73.57 38.70
CA THR A 250 -34.31 73.42 39.38
C THR A 250 -33.84 71.96 39.36
N PRO A 251 -32.51 71.69 39.46
CA PRO A 251 -32.02 70.31 39.52
C PRO A 251 -32.59 69.50 40.69
N GLU A 252 -32.93 70.15 41.81
CA GLU A 252 -33.53 69.51 42.98
C GLU A 252 -34.99 69.10 42.71
N GLU A 253 -35.77 69.95 42.03
CA GLU A 253 -37.13 69.60 41.57
C GLU A 253 -37.11 68.49 40.52
N GLN A 254 -36.15 68.52 39.58
CA GLN A 254 -35.99 67.46 38.57
C GLN A 254 -35.65 66.10 39.21
N LEU A 255 -34.72 66.08 40.18
CA LEU A 255 -34.39 64.85 40.93
C LEU A 255 -35.59 64.37 41.75
N LYS A 256 -36.31 65.27 42.42
CA LYS A 256 -37.53 64.93 43.14
C LYS A 256 -38.57 64.29 42.22
N TRP A 257 -38.87 64.89 41.06
CA TRP A 257 -39.82 64.33 40.09
C TRP A 257 -39.37 62.96 39.56
N ILE A 258 -38.06 62.74 39.41
CA ILE A 258 -37.48 61.45 39.04
C ILE A 258 -37.72 60.38 40.12
N ASP A 259 -37.63 60.74 41.41
CA ASP A 259 -37.91 59.82 42.52
C ASP A 259 -39.41 59.63 42.82
N ASP A 260 -40.23 60.66 42.59
CA ASP A 260 -41.69 60.55 42.56
C ASP A 260 -42.11 59.57 41.43
N LEU A 261 -41.49 59.65 40.23
CA LEU A 261 -41.68 58.68 39.14
C LEU A 261 -41.16 57.28 39.48
N ASN A 262 -40.00 57.14 40.13
CA ASN A 262 -39.51 55.83 40.62
C ASN A 262 -40.55 55.18 41.56
N THR A 263 -41.11 55.98 42.46
CA THR A 263 -42.14 55.55 43.41
C THR A 263 -43.44 55.15 42.70
N MET A 264 -43.91 55.99 41.76
CA MET A 264 -45.14 55.76 41.02
C MET A 264 -45.06 54.52 40.10
N LEU A 265 -43.93 54.30 39.43
CA LEU A 265 -43.66 53.07 38.67
C LEU A 265 -43.65 51.83 39.59
N SER A 266 -43.08 51.94 40.78
CA SER A 266 -43.03 50.84 41.76
C SER A 266 -44.43 50.49 42.28
N LEU A 267 -45.25 51.49 42.59
CA LEU A 267 -46.65 51.28 42.98
C LEU A 267 -47.44 50.60 41.86
N ARG A 268 -47.36 51.13 40.63
CA ARG A 268 -48.07 50.58 39.46
C ARG A 268 -47.77 49.11 39.20
N LEU A 269 -46.48 48.75 39.15
CA LEU A 269 -46.02 47.40 38.80
C LEU A 269 -46.26 46.36 39.91
N ASN A 270 -46.37 46.78 41.17
CA ASN A 270 -46.64 45.89 42.30
C ASN A 270 -48.12 45.80 42.68
N LEU A 271 -48.96 46.78 42.31
CA LEU A 271 -50.37 46.84 42.73
C LEU A 271 -51.37 46.55 41.61
N ASP A 272 -51.23 47.19 40.43
CA ASP A 272 -52.23 47.11 39.37
C ASP A 272 -51.78 46.23 38.18
N ASP A 273 -50.53 46.38 37.73
CA ASP A 273 -50.00 45.63 36.59
C ASP A 273 -49.36 44.27 36.96
N TYR A 274 -49.31 43.90 38.25
CA TYR A 274 -48.57 42.71 38.73
C TYR A 274 -48.93 41.40 37.99
N ASP A 275 -50.22 41.13 37.80
CA ASP A 275 -50.72 39.95 37.07
C ASP A 275 -50.65 40.13 35.53
N LYS A 276 -50.47 41.36 35.05
CA LYS A 276 -50.36 41.72 33.62
C LYS A 276 -48.90 41.69 33.12
N ILE A 277 -47.90 41.62 34.00
CA ILE A 277 -46.48 41.53 33.65
C ILE A 277 -46.15 40.14 33.05
N PRO A 278 -45.68 40.05 31.79
CA PRO A 278 -45.24 38.79 31.19
C PRO A 278 -44.16 38.09 32.01
N HIS A 279 -44.15 36.75 32.00
CA HIS A 279 -43.18 35.97 32.81
C HIS A 279 -41.72 36.35 32.51
N GLN A 280 -41.41 36.72 31.28
CA GLN A 280 -40.09 37.15 30.82
C GLN A 280 -39.70 38.56 31.30
N PHE A 281 -40.69 39.39 31.64
CA PHE A 281 -40.54 40.74 32.20
C PHE A 281 -40.54 40.76 33.73
N LYS A 282 -40.67 39.62 34.43
CA LYS A 282 -40.58 39.57 35.91
C LYS A 282 -39.19 39.88 36.47
N ASN A 283 -38.17 39.97 35.63
CA ASN A 283 -36.84 40.48 35.97
C ASN A 283 -36.73 41.94 35.50
N TYR A 284 -36.95 42.89 36.41
CA TYR A 284 -36.93 44.32 36.11
C TYR A 284 -36.26 45.12 37.22
N THR A 285 -35.79 46.32 36.88
CA THR A 285 -35.21 47.29 37.82
C THR A 285 -35.79 48.68 37.60
N ILE A 286 -36.19 49.36 38.66
CA ILE A 286 -36.71 50.74 38.60
C ILE A 286 -35.63 51.69 39.13
N HIS A 287 -35.25 52.70 38.34
CA HIS A 287 -34.24 53.69 38.69
C HIS A 287 -34.32 54.87 37.73
N SER A 288 -34.00 56.10 38.15
CA SER A 288 -33.93 57.28 37.28
C SER A 288 -35.20 57.53 36.42
N GLY A 289 -36.38 57.36 37.00
CA GLY A 289 -37.67 57.68 36.37
C GLY A 289 -38.09 56.69 35.29
N ARG A 290 -37.52 55.48 35.26
CA ARG A 290 -37.85 54.41 34.30
C ARG A 290 -37.82 53.04 34.95
N VAL A 291 -38.53 52.10 34.33
CA VAL A 291 -38.37 50.66 34.55
C VAL A 291 -37.61 50.03 33.39
N THR A 292 -36.52 49.34 33.69
CA THR A 292 -35.78 48.52 32.72
C THR A 292 -36.20 47.06 32.88
N PHE A 293 -36.82 46.48 31.85
CA PHE A 293 -37.16 45.07 31.78
C PHE A 293 -36.01 44.29 31.10
N LYS A 294 -35.50 43.22 31.72
CA LYS A 294 -34.32 42.48 31.26
C LYS A 294 -34.62 41.03 30.87
N VAL A 295 -34.74 40.78 29.57
CA VAL A 295 -34.88 39.44 28.98
C VAL A 295 -33.50 38.87 28.68
N ASN A 296 -33.02 37.98 29.55
CA ASN A 296 -31.71 37.34 29.44
C ASN A 296 -31.50 36.72 28.06
N GLY A 297 -30.35 37.01 27.44
CA GLY A 297 -30.00 36.50 26.11
C GLY A 297 -30.75 37.19 24.96
N GLU A 298 -31.69 38.12 25.18
CA GLU A 298 -32.43 38.76 24.09
C GLU A 298 -32.31 40.29 24.10
N PHE A 299 -32.91 40.98 25.07
CA PHE A 299 -32.94 42.44 25.12
C PHE A 299 -33.19 43.02 26.52
N GLU A 300 -32.87 44.31 26.65
CA GLU A 300 -33.38 45.21 27.67
C GLU A 300 -34.27 46.26 27.01
N VAL A 301 -35.35 46.65 27.67
CA VAL A 301 -36.19 47.78 27.26
C VAL A 301 -36.47 48.69 28.45
N ASP A 302 -36.28 49.99 28.24
CA ASP A 302 -36.58 51.03 29.22
C ASP A 302 -37.94 51.65 28.92
N LEU A 303 -38.89 51.54 29.85
CA LEU A 303 -40.22 52.16 29.79
C LEU A 303 -40.43 53.15 30.95
N THR A 304 -41.36 54.09 30.78
CA THR A 304 -41.81 55.01 31.85
C THR A 304 -43.31 55.29 31.76
N ILE A 305 -43.83 56.17 32.62
CA ILE A 305 -45.19 56.69 32.63
C ILE A 305 -45.15 58.21 32.47
N ALA A 306 -46.18 58.78 31.85
CA ALA A 306 -46.29 60.24 31.60
C ALA A 306 -47.35 60.92 32.49
N ASP A 307 -47.93 60.18 33.44
CA ASP A 307 -49.13 60.54 34.18
C ASP A 307 -49.23 59.68 35.45
N GLU A 308 -49.96 60.15 36.47
CA GLU A 308 -50.20 59.40 37.72
C GLU A 308 -51.28 58.32 37.55
N ASP A 309 -52.16 58.46 36.56
CA ASP A 309 -53.24 57.52 36.27
C ASP A 309 -52.71 56.21 35.67
N PHE A 310 -52.74 55.15 36.48
CA PHE A 310 -52.30 53.80 36.09
C PHE A 310 -53.07 53.19 34.91
N THR A 311 -54.25 53.71 34.54
CA THR A 311 -54.99 53.22 33.36
C THR A 311 -54.35 53.65 32.03
N LYS A 312 -53.51 54.69 32.04
CA LYS A 312 -52.82 55.20 30.84
C LYS A 312 -51.62 54.33 30.48
N GLN A 313 -51.18 54.38 29.22
CA GLN A 313 -50.11 53.53 28.71
C GLN A 313 -48.73 53.83 29.33
N PHE A 314 -47.84 52.83 29.31
CA PHE A 314 -46.40 53.06 29.41
C PHE A 314 -45.87 53.70 28.13
N TRP A 315 -44.73 54.40 28.23
CA TRP A 315 -44.02 55.04 27.13
C TRP A 315 -42.60 54.47 27.00
N PHE A 316 -42.16 54.27 25.77
CA PHE A 316 -40.82 53.79 25.40
C PHE A 316 -39.76 54.88 25.57
N ILE A 317 -38.58 54.51 26.10
CA ILE A 317 -37.40 55.38 26.18
C ILE A 317 -36.23 54.82 25.35
N ASP A 318 -35.80 53.59 25.62
CA ASP A 318 -34.58 53.00 25.04
C ASP A 318 -34.70 51.47 24.88
N PHE A 319 -33.90 50.91 23.99
CA PHE A 319 -33.83 49.48 23.69
C PHE A 319 -32.38 49.04 23.47
N ARG A 320 -31.96 47.97 24.16
CA ARG A 320 -30.59 47.45 24.10
C ARG A 320 -30.61 45.95 23.85
N PHE A 321 -29.78 45.44 22.94
CA PHE A 321 -29.65 43.99 22.74
C PHE A 321 -28.87 43.35 23.89
N ALA A 322 -29.35 42.19 24.37
CA ALA A 322 -28.72 41.42 25.45
C ALA A 322 -28.08 40.11 24.96
N PHE A 323 -27.64 40.07 23.70
CA PHE A 323 -26.92 38.96 23.07
C PHE A 323 -25.60 39.41 22.42
N SER A 324 -24.72 38.46 22.17
CA SER A 324 -23.41 38.63 21.53
C SER A 324 -23.35 37.90 20.18
N PRO A 325 -22.60 38.39 19.18
CA PRO A 325 -22.29 39.80 18.99
C PRO A 325 -23.58 40.56 18.62
N SER A 326 -23.70 41.81 19.05
CA SER A 326 -24.78 42.72 18.67
C SER A 326 -24.27 44.15 18.53
N SER A 327 -25.04 45.01 17.88
CA SER A 327 -24.70 46.43 17.75
C SER A 327 -24.88 47.16 19.08
N SER A 328 -23.79 47.63 19.69
CA SER A 328 -23.80 48.35 20.98
C SER A 328 -24.45 49.73 20.94
N LYS A 329 -24.75 50.25 19.74
CA LYS A 329 -25.66 51.37 19.50
C LYS A 329 -26.60 51.01 18.35
N LEU A 330 -27.88 51.30 18.52
CA LEU A 330 -28.85 51.33 17.43
C LEU A 330 -28.62 52.61 16.59
N SER A 331 -29.22 52.68 15.40
CA SER A 331 -29.34 53.97 14.70
C SER A 331 -30.57 54.72 15.18
N ASP A 332 -30.49 56.05 15.23
CA ASP A 332 -31.57 56.92 15.72
C ASP A 332 -32.90 56.65 14.95
N ALA A 333 -32.81 56.43 13.63
CA ALA A 333 -33.96 56.06 12.80
C ALA A 333 -34.59 54.70 13.15
N LEU A 334 -33.84 53.76 13.73
CA LEU A 334 -34.40 52.52 14.28
C LEU A 334 -34.99 52.76 15.67
N VAL A 335 -34.38 53.61 16.49
CA VAL A 335 -34.93 54.01 17.81
C VAL A 335 -36.29 54.69 17.62
N SER A 336 -36.41 55.72 16.77
CA SER A 336 -37.70 56.39 16.52
C SER A 336 -38.75 55.49 15.85
N TYR A 337 -38.33 54.47 15.09
CA TYR A 337 -39.26 53.46 14.56
C TYR A 337 -39.78 52.52 15.67
N LEU A 338 -38.89 52.08 16.57
CA LEU A 338 -39.25 51.28 17.73
C LEU A 338 -40.11 52.09 18.71
N GLU A 339 -39.77 53.33 18.99
CA GLU A 339 -40.56 54.27 19.80
C GLU A 339 -41.99 54.39 19.27
N LEU A 340 -42.17 54.74 17.99
CA LEU A 340 -43.48 54.86 17.36
C LEU A 340 -44.30 53.56 17.48
N LYS A 341 -43.68 52.40 17.18
CA LYS A 341 -44.39 51.12 17.15
C LYS A 341 -44.61 50.50 18.53
N VAL A 342 -43.70 50.69 19.47
CA VAL A 342 -43.84 50.20 20.85
C VAL A 342 -44.86 51.05 21.60
N ASN A 343 -44.88 52.38 21.43
CA ASN A 343 -45.91 53.23 22.02
C ASN A 343 -47.32 52.90 21.46
N GLU A 344 -47.45 52.68 20.14
CA GLU A 344 -48.71 52.22 19.52
C GLU A 344 -49.20 50.87 20.07
N ILE A 345 -48.28 49.94 20.35
CA ILE A 345 -48.59 48.61 20.88
C ILE A 345 -48.88 48.65 22.39
N LEU A 346 -48.16 49.47 23.17
CA LEU A 346 -48.40 49.66 24.61
C LEU A 346 -49.79 50.25 24.89
N GLY A 347 -50.31 51.09 23.99
CA GLY A 347 -51.68 51.62 24.07
C GLY A 347 -52.80 50.66 23.64
N GLN A 348 -52.48 49.52 23.01
CA GLN A 348 -53.47 48.54 22.52
C GLN A 348 -53.41 47.20 23.28
N ASP A 349 -52.23 46.60 23.35
CA ASP A 349 -51.98 45.25 23.89
C ASP A 349 -51.12 45.28 25.18
N GLY A 350 -50.74 46.46 25.68
CA GLY A 350 -49.98 46.64 26.92
C GLY A 350 -48.63 45.93 26.95
N LEU A 351 -48.19 45.52 28.15
CA LEU A 351 -46.88 44.90 28.37
C LEU A 351 -46.73 43.54 27.66
N GLU A 352 -47.81 42.76 27.50
CA GLU A 352 -47.76 41.49 26.76
C GLU A 352 -47.55 41.72 25.26
N GLY A 353 -48.27 42.68 24.66
CA GLY A 353 -48.05 43.11 23.29
C GLY A 353 -46.62 43.59 23.04
N CYS A 354 -46.11 44.43 23.95
CA CYS A 354 -44.75 44.94 23.93
C CYS A 354 -43.71 43.80 23.94
N TYR A 355 -43.80 42.88 24.91
CA TYR A 355 -42.91 41.71 24.97
C TYR A 355 -43.00 40.89 23.67
N ARG A 356 -44.21 40.55 23.22
CA ARG A 356 -44.44 39.73 22.01
C ARG A 356 -43.83 40.37 20.77
N PHE A 357 -43.96 41.68 20.60
CA PHE A 357 -43.37 42.42 19.47
C PHE A 357 -41.84 42.44 19.54
N LEU A 358 -41.27 42.85 20.68
CA LEU A 358 -39.82 42.97 20.84
C LEU A 358 -39.09 41.62 20.77
N HIS A 359 -39.69 40.56 21.33
CA HIS A 359 -39.20 39.18 21.20
C HIS A 359 -39.16 38.72 19.73
N GLU A 360 -40.26 38.84 18.99
CA GLU A 360 -40.31 38.43 17.58
C GLU A 360 -39.39 39.30 16.69
N PHE A 361 -39.20 40.58 17.03
CA PHE A 361 -38.20 41.47 16.43
C PHE A 361 -36.77 40.98 16.68
N VAL A 362 -36.39 40.70 17.94
CA VAL A 362 -35.05 40.21 18.30
C VAL A 362 -34.75 38.87 17.65
N LEU A 363 -35.67 37.90 17.68
CA LEU A 363 -35.48 36.61 16.99
C LEU A 363 -35.20 36.81 15.48
N THR A 364 -35.83 37.80 14.86
CA THR A 364 -35.58 38.15 13.45
C THR A 364 -34.24 38.88 13.28
N HIS A 365 -33.84 39.73 14.23
CA HIS A 365 -32.55 40.42 14.22
C HIS A 365 -31.37 39.45 14.41
N LYS A 366 -31.48 38.48 15.32
CA LYS A 366 -30.51 37.38 15.50
C LYS A 366 -30.26 36.59 14.21
N ILE A 367 -31.32 36.30 13.45
CA ILE A 367 -31.21 35.65 12.13
C ILE A 367 -30.51 36.55 11.10
N ASN A 368 -30.74 37.87 11.14
CA ASN A 368 -30.04 38.82 10.27
C ASN A 368 -28.55 38.99 10.64
N GLU A 369 -28.18 38.90 11.91
CA GLU A 369 -26.77 38.91 12.34
C GLU A 369 -26.04 37.62 11.92
N LEU A 370 -26.65 36.44 12.10
CA LEU A 370 -26.14 35.19 11.53
C LEU A 370 -25.99 35.26 10.01
N ARG A 371 -26.92 35.94 9.31
CA ARG A 371 -26.84 36.19 7.87
C ARG A 371 -25.68 37.13 7.51
N ARG A 372 -25.42 38.18 8.32
CA ARG A 372 -24.28 39.08 8.15
C ARG A 372 -22.96 38.30 8.25
N GLN A 373 -22.80 37.52 9.32
CA GLN A 373 -21.65 36.64 9.54
C GLN A 373 -21.48 35.62 8.41
N ALA A 374 -22.56 34.94 7.99
CA ALA A 374 -22.50 33.96 6.92
C ALA A 374 -22.13 34.57 5.56
N LEU A 375 -22.60 35.80 5.27
CA LEU A 375 -22.20 36.53 4.07
C LEU A 375 -20.73 36.94 4.12
N GLU A 376 -20.20 37.32 5.28
CA GLU A 376 -18.79 37.62 5.52
C GLU A 376 -17.90 36.37 5.33
N LEU A 377 -18.31 35.22 5.89
CA LEU A 377 -17.65 33.92 5.68
C LEU A 377 -17.66 33.51 4.20
N SER A 378 -18.78 33.68 3.49
CA SER A 378 -18.93 33.34 2.06
C SER A 378 -18.07 34.19 1.11
N ARG A 379 -17.52 35.32 1.60
CA ARG A 379 -16.61 36.22 0.88
C ARG A 379 -15.15 36.03 1.29
N SER A 380 -14.88 35.23 2.31
CA SER A 380 -13.56 35.06 2.92
C SER A 380 -13.20 33.56 2.98
N THR A 381 -13.21 32.95 4.16
CA THR A 381 -12.73 31.58 4.40
C THR A 381 -13.56 30.50 3.69
N TRP A 382 -14.83 30.77 3.34
CA TRP A 382 -15.73 29.84 2.65
C TRP A 382 -16.08 30.26 1.21
N THR A 383 -15.22 31.07 0.58
CA THR A 383 -15.41 31.54 -0.81
C THR A 383 -15.68 30.37 -1.77
N GLY A 384 -16.80 30.44 -2.50
CA GLY A 384 -17.22 29.42 -3.48
C GLY A 384 -17.74 28.09 -2.91
N THR A 385 -17.70 27.90 -1.58
CA THR A 385 -18.09 26.63 -0.91
C THR A 385 -19.30 26.75 0.02
N LEU A 386 -19.71 27.99 0.34
CA LEU A 386 -20.89 28.33 1.13
C LEU A 386 -21.83 29.22 0.28
N ILE A 387 -23.10 28.81 0.17
CA ILE A 387 -24.20 29.63 -0.37
C ILE A 387 -25.13 30.00 0.78
N VAL A 388 -25.44 31.29 0.88
CA VAL A 388 -26.28 31.88 1.93
C VAL A 388 -27.62 32.28 1.31
N GLU A 389 -28.67 31.52 1.62
CA GLU A 389 -30.03 31.73 1.11
C GLU A 389 -30.93 32.33 2.20
N PRO A 390 -31.34 33.60 2.08
CA PRO A 390 -32.25 34.23 3.03
C PRO A 390 -33.69 33.81 2.75
N LEU A 391 -34.39 33.35 3.79
CA LEU A 391 -35.79 32.92 3.75
C LEU A 391 -36.64 33.83 4.65
N ASN A 392 -37.97 33.74 4.55
CA ASN A 392 -38.85 34.53 5.42
C ASN A 392 -38.70 34.08 6.89
N ARG A 393 -38.11 34.94 7.73
CA ARG A 393 -37.75 34.67 9.15
C ARG A 393 -36.95 33.37 9.35
N ALA A 394 -36.11 33.02 8.37
CA ALA A 394 -35.21 31.89 8.40
C ALA A 394 -33.96 32.13 7.52
N LEU A 395 -32.92 31.34 7.74
CA LEU A 395 -31.64 31.42 7.03
C LEU A 395 -31.18 30.01 6.68
N ALA A 396 -30.94 29.73 5.39
CA ALA A 396 -30.36 28.48 4.93
C ALA A 396 -28.90 28.68 4.51
N LEU A 397 -28.01 27.87 5.08
CA LEU A 397 -26.57 27.87 4.86
C LEU A 397 -26.18 26.57 4.14
N GLN A 398 -26.17 26.58 2.80
CA GLN A 398 -25.77 25.43 2.00
C GLN A 398 -24.25 25.37 1.90
N TYR A 399 -23.64 24.27 2.33
CA TYR A 399 -22.19 24.11 2.40
C TYR A 399 -21.68 23.00 1.47
N TRP A 400 -20.36 22.97 1.25
CA TRP A 400 -19.68 22.09 0.29
C TRP A 400 -20.23 22.23 -1.15
N THR A 401 -20.62 23.44 -1.53
CA THR A 401 -21.31 23.73 -2.80
C THR A 401 -20.47 23.46 -4.05
N ALA A 402 -19.14 23.43 -3.91
CA ALA A 402 -18.20 23.07 -4.97
C ALA A 402 -17.87 21.56 -5.03
N ARG A 403 -18.30 20.76 -4.03
CA ARG A 403 -17.96 19.32 -3.94
C ARG A 403 -18.69 18.48 -4.97
N TYR A 404 -19.95 18.82 -5.23
CA TYR A 404 -20.79 18.15 -6.22
C TYR A 404 -21.21 19.18 -7.28
N GLY A 405 -21.33 18.75 -8.55
CA GLY A 405 -21.87 19.60 -9.62
C GLY A 405 -23.34 20.01 -9.37
N PRO A 406 -23.92 20.87 -10.23
CA PRO A 406 -25.23 21.51 -9.98
C PRO A 406 -26.40 20.54 -9.73
N ASN A 407 -26.31 19.30 -10.24
CA ASN A 407 -27.31 18.23 -10.06
C ASN A 407 -26.95 17.25 -8.91
N GLY A 408 -26.06 17.65 -7.99
CA GLY A 408 -25.59 16.84 -6.87
C GLY A 408 -26.52 16.86 -5.64
N PRO A 409 -26.27 15.97 -4.66
CA PRO A 409 -26.91 16.08 -3.36
C PRO A 409 -26.46 17.37 -2.65
N LYS A 410 -27.40 18.09 -2.02
CA LYS A 410 -27.11 19.32 -1.27
C LYS A 410 -27.14 19.02 0.23
N SER A 411 -26.27 19.70 0.98
CA SER A 411 -26.29 19.70 2.44
C SER A 411 -26.33 21.13 2.96
N TRP A 412 -27.18 21.38 3.96
CA TRP A 412 -27.37 22.73 4.50
C TRP A 412 -27.77 22.72 5.98
N VAL A 413 -27.54 23.83 6.66
CA VAL A 413 -28.11 24.12 7.99
C VAL A 413 -29.17 25.19 7.81
N MET A 414 -30.36 24.98 8.38
CA MET A 414 -31.45 25.97 8.36
C MET A 414 -31.72 26.46 9.78
N VAL A 415 -31.51 27.75 10.04
CA VAL A 415 -31.91 28.40 11.29
C VAL A 415 -33.23 29.11 11.06
N ALA A 416 -34.25 28.79 11.86
CA ALA A 416 -35.60 29.34 11.70
C ALA A 416 -36.28 29.61 13.04
N VAL A 417 -37.23 30.54 13.07
CA VAL A 417 -38.11 30.74 14.23
C VAL A 417 -39.15 29.61 14.30
N ASN A 418 -39.16 28.87 15.40
CA ASN A 418 -40.22 27.93 15.75
C ASN A 418 -41.19 28.62 16.73
N SER A 419 -42.44 28.83 16.30
CA SER A 419 -43.49 29.51 17.07
C SER A 419 -44.04 28.71 18.27
N ALA A 420 -43.55 27.49 18.50
CA ALA A 420 -43.89 26.61 19.63
C ALA A 420 -45.38 26.20 19.80
N LYS A 421 -46.27 26.69 18.93
CA LYS A 421 -47.69 26.32 18.89
C LYS A 421 -47.88 24.81 18.76
N LYS A 422 -48.82 24.27 19.56
CA LYS A 422 -49.22 22.86 19.49
C LYS A 422 -50.06 22.63 18.23
N THR A 423 -50.16 21.37 17.79
CA THR A 423 -50.91 20.97 16.57
C THR A 423 -52.37 21.42 16.56
N ASN A 424 -52.97 21.64 17.75
CA ASN A 424 -54.34 22.11 17.93
C ASN A 424 -54.46 23.66 17.90
N GLY A 425 -53.44 24.38 17.40
CA GLY A 425 -53.42 25.85 17.30
C GLY A 425 -53.17 26.59 18.61
N GLN A 426 -53.41 25.95 19.76
CA GLN A 426 -53.14 26.53 21.09
C GLN A 426 -51.65 26.83 21.30
N THR A 427 -51.37 28.08 21.64
CA THR A 427 -50.07 28.55 22.14
C THR A 427 -49.96 28.21 23.63
N ASP A 428 -48.80 27.78 24.10
CA ASP A 428 -48.56 27.54 25.52
C ASP A 428 -47.88 28.78 26.13
N PRO A 429 -48.45 29.46 27.14
CA PRO A 429 -47.87 30.69 27.69
C PRO A 429 -46.49 30.48 28.34
N LYS A 430 -46.07 29.23 28.60
CA LYS A 430 -44.72 28.90 29.07
C LYS A 430 -43.70 28.64 27.95
N HIS A 431 -44.13 28.63 26.69
CA HIS A 431 -43.27 28.36 25.53
C HIS A 431 -43.48 29.42 24.45
N SER A 432 -42.71 30.50 24.56
CA SER A 432 -42.59 31.52 23.50
C SER A 432 -41.88 30.96 22.26
N SER A 433 -41.86 31.76 21.19
CA SER A 433 -41.08 31.48 19.99
C SER A 433 -39.59 31.30 20.31
N ARG A 434 -38.89 30.50 19.51
CA ARG A 434 -37.45 30.25 19.70
C ARG A 434 -36.75 29.90 18.40
N LEU A 435 -35.46 30.23 18.30
CA LEU A 435 -34.62 29.78 17.20
C LEU A 435 -34.39 28.27 17.28
N VAL A 436 -34.43 27.61 16.13
CA VAL A 436 -34.08 26.19 15.97
C VAL A 436 -33.18 26.04 14.75
N ALA A 437 -32.00 25.44 14.95
CA ALA A 437 -31.15 24.97 13.86
C ALA A 437 -31.56 23.55 13.45
N ARG A 438 -31.84 23.34 12.15
CA ARG A 438 -32.11 22.03 11.55
C ARG A 438 -31.01 21.66 10.56
N TRP A 439 -30.58 20.41 10.58
CA TRP A 439 -29.55 19.91 9.69
C TRP A 439 -30.15 19.09 8.55
N TYR A 440 -29.72 19.39 7.32
CA TYR A 440 -30.04 18.62 6.13
C TYR A 440 -28.73 18.08 5.53
N ARG A 441 -28.67 16.76 5.38
CA ARG A 441 -27.53 16.05 4.81
C ARG A 441 -28.00 15.28 3.58
N ASP A 442 -27.37 15.52 2.43
CA ASP A 442 -27.65 14.87 1.15
C ASP A 442 -29.15 14.84 0.79
N ASN A 443 -29.77 16.03 0.85
CA ASN A 443 -31.20 16.30 0.66
C ASN A 443 -32.16 15.67 1.71
N LYS A 444 -31.66 15.14 2.85
CA LYS A 444 -32.48 14.54 3.91
C LYS A 444 -32.37 15.30 5.24
N GLU A 445 -33.50 15.55 5.90
CA GLU A 445 -33.54 16.14 7.26
C GLU A 445 -32.99 15.13 8.29
N VAL A 446 -31.98 15.51 9.06
CA VAL A 446 -31.42 14.67 10.13
C VAL A 446 -32.10 15.05 11.44
N ARG A 447 -33.06 14.24 11.88
CA ARG A 447 -33.88 14.50 13.09
C ARG A 447 -33.26 13.96 14.38
N ASP A 448 -32.42 12.94 14.26
CA ASP A 448 -31.87 12.17 15.40
C ASP A 448 -30.65 12.85 16.06
N VAL A 449 -30.20 13.98 15.50
CA VAL A 449 -29.00 14.71 15.95
C VAL A 449 -29.37 16.16 16.25
N PHE A 450 -29.43 16.51 17.53
CA PHE A 450 -29.53 17.90 17.96
C PHE A 450 -28.21 18.62 17.64
N LEU A 451 -28.27 19.68 16.83
CA LEU A 451 -27.17 20.63 16.71
C LEU A 451 -27.18 21.55 17.95
N PRO A 452 -26.13 21.55 18.79
CA PRO A 452 -25.99 22.60 19.78
C PRO A 452 -25.82 23.93 19.04
N PHE A 453 -26.72 24.86 19.32
CA PHE A 453 -26.74 26.20 18.77
C PHE A 453 -26.86 27.16 19.95
N ASP A 454 -25.80 27.92 20.20
CA ASP A 454 -25.79 28.98 21.20
C ASP A 454 -26.66 30.14 20.68
N VAL A 455 -27.67 30.50 21.46
CA VAL A 455 -28.65 31.53 21.15
C VAL A 455 -28.22 32.90 21.70
N ASP A 456 -27.28 32.91 22.63
CA ASP A 456 -26.83 34.09 23.39
C ASP A 456 -25.48 34.58 22.87
N ASN A 457 -24.62 33.68 22.38
CA ASN A 457 -23.39 33.98 21.64
C ASN A 457 -23.44 33.41 20.20
N LEU A 458 -24.02 34.19 19.28
CA LEU A 458 -24.29 33.81 17.90
C LEU A 458 -23.01 33.73 17.06
N CYS A 459 -22.55 32.51 16.77
CA CYS A 459 -21.46 32.26 15.83
C CYS A 459 -21.92 31.36 14.66
N ALA A 460 -22.10 31.95 13.48
CA ALA A 460 -22.43 31.22 12.25
C ALA A 460 -21.31 30.25 11.83
N GLU A 461 -20.04 30.59 12.12
CA GLU A 461 -18.90 29.72 11.79
C GLU A 461 -18.89 28.44 12.63
N ASP A 462 -19.15 28.53 13.94
CA ASP A 462 -19.10 27.38 14.84
C ASP A 462 -20.33 26.47 14.73
N LEU A 463 -21.50 27.05 14.40
CA LEU A 463 -22.67 26.28 13.96
C LEU A 463 -22.35 25.47 12.69
N LEU A 464 -21.67 26.10 11.72
CA LEU A 464 -21.27 25.46 10.47
C LEU A 464 -20.18 24.39 10.70
N LYS A 465 -19.13 24.69 11.48
CA LYS A 465 -18.11 23.71 11.91
C LYS A 465 -18.74 22.50 12.59
N THR A 466 -19.70 22.71 13.47
CA THR A 466 -20.40 21.63 14.20
C THR A 466 -21.20 20.76 13.24
N ALA A 467 -22.00 21.35 12.34
CA ALA A 467 -22.73 20.58 11.33
C ALA A 467 -21.81 19.83 10.36
N VAL A 468 -20.69 20.44 9.97
CA VAL A 468 -19.65 19.81 9.15
C VAL A 468 -18.93 18.69 9.93
N ALA A 469 -18.63 18.86 11.22
CA ALA A 469 -18.05 17.84 12.07
C ALA A 469 -18.99 16.62 12.20
N ARG A 470 -20.31 16.83 12.31
CA ARG A 470 -21.31 15.75 12.24
C ARG A 470 -21.37 15.08 10.86
N HIS A 471 -21.14 15.81 9.77
CA HIS A 471 -21.03 15.23 8.43
C HIS A 471 -19.77 14.34 8.32
N VAL A 472 -18.62 14.83 8.78
CA VAL A 472 -17.36 14.08 8.78
C VAL A 472 -17.43 12.87 9.72
N GLU A 473 -18.03 13.00 10.91
CA GLU A 473 -18.37 11.89 11.82
C GLU A 473 -19.17 10.81 11.07
N HIS A 474 -20.19 11.18 10.31
CA HIS A 474 -20.98 10.24 9.52
C HIS A 474 -20.17 9.52 8.43
N ILE A 475 -19.49 10.27 7.54
CA ILE A 475 -18.75 9.68 6.41
C ILE A 475 -17.66 8.72 6.92
N LEU A 476 -16.81 9.18 7.84
CA LEU A 476 -15.70 8.36 8.34
C LEU A 476 -16.19 7.15 9.16
N SER A 477 -17.27 7.30 9.95
CA SER A 477 -17.87 6.18 10.69
C SER A 477 -18.50 5.14 9.77
N CYS A 478 -19.13 5.55 8.67
CA CYS A 478 -19.69 4.62 7.69
C CYS A 478 -18.59 3.83 6.95
N ILE A 479 -17.51 4.49 6.51
CA ILE A 479 -16.36 3.81 5.90
C ILE A 479 -15.72 2.83 6.90
N HIS A 480 -15.47 3.28 8.14
CA HIS A 480 -14.92 2.46 9.21
C HIS A 480 -15.78 1.23 9.52
N THR A 481 -17.10 1.40 9.67
CA THR A 481 -18.02 0.31 10.02
C THR A 481 -18.11 -0.72 8.89
N LYS A 482 -18.12 -0.27 7.63
CA LYS A 482 -18.06 -1.17 6.47
C LYS A 482 -16.75 -1.94 6.43
N LEU A 483 -15.60 -1.26 6.49
CA LEU A 483 -14.29 -1.92 6.51
C LEU A 483 -14.18 -2.93 7.67
N LEU A 484 -14.65 -2.58 8.87
CA LEU A 484 -14.56 -3.44 10.06
C LEU A 484 -15.39 -4.73 9.93
N SER A 485 -16.39 -4.77 9.06
CA SER A 485 -17.17 -5.99 8.76
C SER A 485 -16.40 -7.04 7.94
N TYR A 486 -15.34 -6.63 7.22
CA TYR A 486 -14.59 -7.53 6.34
C TYR A 486 -13.64 -8.46 7.12
N PRO A 487 -13.42 -9.71 6.65
CA PRO A 487 -12.70 -10.73 7.43
C PRO A 487 -11.29 -10.33 7.88
N ARG A 488 -10.54 -9.54 7.10
CA ARG A 488 -9.21 -9.01 7.50
C ARG A 488 -9.24 -8.30 8.86
N PHE A 489 -10.21 -7.41 9.06
CA PHE A 489 -10.31 -6.59 10.26
C PHE A 489 -10.95 -7.37 11.42
N VAL A 490 -11.95 -8.21 11.13
CA VAL A 490 -12.56 -9.13 12.12
C VAL A 490 -11.52 -10.09 12.72
N LYS A 491 -10.63 -10.66 11.90
CA LYS A 491 -9.53 -11.54 12.34
C LYS A 491 -8.35 -10.78 12.97
N LYS A 492 -8.36 -9.44 12.94
CA LYS A 492 -7.24 -8.56 13.35
C LYS A 492 -5.94 -8.79 12.56
N GLU A 493 -6.04 -9.12 11.27
CA GLU A 493 -4.89 -9.25 10.35
C GLU A 493 -4.28 -7.89 9.98
N SER A 494 -5.05 -6.80 10.12
CA SER A 494 -4.68 -5.40 9.89
C SER A 494 -5.46 -4.50 10.86
N SER A 495 -4.86 -3.40 11.31
CA SER A 495 -5.48 -2.44 12.24
C SER A 495 -6.11 -1.24 11.53
N MET A 496 -7.09 -0.64 12.19
CA MET A 496 -7.77 0.57 11.75
C MET A 496 -8.11 1.41 12.99
N THR A 497 -8.12 2.73 12.86
CA THR A 497 -8.38 3.67 13.96
C THR A 497 -9.18 4.85 13.43
N LEU A 498 -10.39 5.00 13.97
CA LEU A 498 -11.23 6.16 13.74
C LEU A 498 -11.09 7.14 14.91
N LYS A 499 -10.73 8.39 14.60
CA LYS A 499 -10.81 9.54 15.51
C LYS A 499 -11.96 10.42 15.07
N VAL A 500 -12.75 10.91 16.02
CA VAL A 500 -13.90 11.80 15.77
C VAL A 500 -13.87 12.93 16.79
N SER A 501 -13.98 14.15 16.30
CA SER A 501 -14.32 15.34 17.07
C SER A 501 -15.64 15.91 16.55
N ARG A 502 -16.50 16.37 17.46
CA ARG A 502 -17.88 16.79 17.19
C ARG A 502 -18.04 18.30 17.00
N THR A 503 -16.98 19.04 17.26
CA THR A 503 -16.90 20.51 17.15
C THR A 503 -15.79 20.94 16.19
N GLN A 504 -14.63 20.26 16.20
CA GLN A 504 -13.52 20.55 15.28
C GLN A 504 -13.42 19.49 14.16
N PRO A 505 -13.95 19.75 12.95
CA PRO A 505 -13.98 18.77 11.87
C PRO A 505 -12.59 18.28 11.40
N MET A 506 -11.51 19.04 11.64
CA MET A 506 -10.15 18.68 11.22
C MET A 506 -9.45 17.64 12.12
N GLU A 507 -9.92 17.45 13.36
CA GLU A 507 -9.39 16.40 14.25
C GLU A 507 -9.93 15.01 13.87
N SER A 508 -11.06 14.97 13.15
CA SER A 508 -11.70 13.75 12.68
C SER A 508 -10.90 13.12 11.53
N SER A 509 -10.46 11.88 11.73
CA SER A 509 -9.56 11.18 10.81
C SER A 509 -9.74 9.67 10.89
N LEU A 510 -9.64 8.98 9.75
CA LEU A 510 -9.67 7.53 9.64
C LEU A 510 -8.31 7.01 9.18
N SER A 511 -7.57 6.37 10.08
CA SER A 511 -6.31 5.70 9.77
C SER A 511 -6.51 4.21 9.54
N MET A 512 -5.93 3.65 8.47
CA MET A 512 -5.95 2.22 8.13
C MET A 512 -4.53 1.75 7.88
N GLN A 513 -4.19 0.55 8.37
CA GLN A 513 -2.85 -0.01 8.22
C GLN A 513 -2.60 -0.54 6.80
N LEU A 514 -1.55 -0.03 6.14
CA LEU A 514 -1.11 -0.45 4.80
C LEU A 514 -0.07 -1.58 4.85
N GLY A 515 0.77 -1.60 5.88
CA GLY A 515 1.85 -2.56 6.08
C GLY A 515 2.22 -2.73 7.55
N SER A 516 3.37 -3.34 7.83
CA SER A 516 3.85 -3.57 9.21
C SER A 516 4.01 -2.29 10.04
N ARG A 517 4.47 -1.19 9.41
CA ARG A 517 4.81 0.08 10.08
C ARG A 517 4.09 1.30 9.48
N ASP A 518 3.45 1.12 8.33
CA ASP A 518 2.93 2.20 7.49
C ASP A 518 1.39 2.22 7.48
N ASN A 519 0.82 3.41 7.68
CA ASN A 519 -0.62 3.65 7.74
C ASN A 519 -1.03 4.71 6.70
N VAL A 520 -2.17 4.50 6.05
CA VAL A 520 -2.88 5.55 5.33
C VAL A 520 -3.82 6.27 6.29
N THR A 521 -3.99 7.58 6.16
CA THR A 521 -4.96 8.37 6.93
C THR A 521 -5.78 9.23 5.99
N LEU A 522 -7.10 9.00 5.99
CA LEU A 522 -8.12 9.77 5.32
C LEU A 522 -8.63 10.87 6.26
N ILE A 523 -8.64 12.10 5.76
CA ILE A 523 -9.25 13.28 6.38
C ILE A 523 -10.18 13.97 5.38
N ILE A 524 -11.14 14.75 5.88
CA ILE A 524 -12.04 15.55 5.05
C ILE A 524 -11.76 17.04 5.34
N GLN A 525 -11.45 17.82 4.31
CA GLN A 525 -11.27 19.26 4.42
C GLN A 525 -12.60 19.93 4.81
N PRO A 526 -12.65 20.75 5.87
CA PRO A 526 -13.91 21.24 6.42
C PRO A 526 -14.61 22.24 5.50
N VAL A 527 -13.85 23.06 4.77
CA VAL A 527 -14.39 24.12 3.89
C VAL A 527 -14.93 23.53 2.57
N THR A 528 -14.13 22.69 1.91
CA THR A 528 -14.46 22.16 0.57
C THR A 528 -15.27 20.86 0.61
N GLY A 529 -15.18 20.09 1.70
CA GLY A 529 -15.71 18.71 1.77
C GLY A 529 -14.86 17.68 1.02
N PHE A 530 -13.70 18.08 0.49
CA PHE A 530 -12.82 17.17 -0.23
C PHE A 530 -12.05 16.24 0.71
N ALA A 531 -12.00 14.96 0.34
CA ALA A 531 -11.11 13.98 0.93
C ALA A 531 -9.65 14.32 0.58
N ALA A 532 -8.78 14.25 1.58
CA ALA A 532 -7.33 14.28 1.44
C ALA A 532 -6.72 13.08 2.18
N ILE A 533 -5.65 12.51 1.65
CA ILE A 533 -5.12 11.21 2.04
C ILE A 533 -3.60 11.28 2.21
N LYS A 534 -3.12 10.91 3.39
CA LYS A 534 -1.71 10.89 3.75
C LYS A 534 -1.24 9.44 3.99
N PRO A 535 0.01 9.05 3.63
CA PRO A 535 1.01 9.83 2.90
C PRO A 535 0.61 10.03 1.43
N HIS A 536 1.05 11.14 0.83
CA HIS A 536 0.76 11.44 -0.58
C HIS A 536 1.58 10.54 -1.50
N THR A 537 0.89 9.74 -2.31
CA THR A 537 1.45 8.79 -3.28
C THR A 537 0.63 8.84 -4.57
N LYS A 538 1.14 8.27 -5.67
CA LYS A 538 0.37 8.15 -6.92
C LYS A 538 -0.98 7.43 -6.74
N TYR A 539 -1.08 6.51 -5.79
CA TYR A 539 -2.32 5.79 -5.48
C TYR A 539 -3.25 6.62 -4.60
N SER A 540 -2.72 7.37 -3.62
CA SER A 540 -3.55 8.25 -2.80
C SER A 540 -4.13 9.41 -3.61
N LEU A 541 -3.37 10.00 -4.55
CA LEU A 541 -3.84 11.08 -5.44
C LEU A 541 -4.98 10.60 -6.36
N ASN A 542 -4.86 9.38 -6.92
CA ASN A 542 -5.95 8.77 -7.69
C ASN A 542 -7.17 8.49 -6.79
N GLY A 543 -6.94 8.10 -5.53
CA GLY A 543 -7.98 7.88 -4.53
C GLY A 543 -8.72 9.16 -4.12
N GLU A 544 -7.99 10.25 -3.83
CA GLU A 544 -8.52 11.59 -3.58
C GLU A 544 -9.36 12.06 -4.77
N THR A 545 -8.81 11.98 -6.00
CA THR A 545 -9.51 12.34 -7.23
C THR A 545 -10.82 11.58 -7.38
N ARG A 546 -10.83 10.26 -7.09
CA ARG A 546 -12.05 9.45 -7.13
C ARG A 546 -13.06 9.80 -6.03
N LEU A 547 -12.63 10.08 -4.80
CA LEU A 547 -13.52 10.46 -3.70
C LEU A 547 -14.12 11.86 -3.85
N ASN A 548 -13.43 12.74 -4.58
CA ASN A 548 -13.83 14.13 -4.79
C ASN A 548 -14.67 14.33 -6.05
N TYR A 549 -14.47 13.53 -7.10
CA TYR A 549 -15.13 13.71 -8.40
C TYR A 549 -15.83 12.45 -8.97
N GLY A 550 -15.58 11.27 -8.42
CA GLY A 550 -15.97 9.99 -9.03
C GLY A 550 -17.35 9.44 -8.69
N GLY A 551 -17.97 9.87 -7.58
CA GLY A 551 -19.19 9.25 -7.05
C GLY A 551 -20.06 10.15 -6.17
N LYS A 552 -21.28 9.69 -5.90
CA LYS A 552 -22.30 10.42 -5.12
C LYS A 552 -22.34 10.10 -3.63
N ASP A 553 -21.78 8.97 -3.21
CA ASP A 553 -21.68 8.57 -1.79
C ASP A 553 -20.20 8.33 -1.42
N PRO A 554 -19.57 9.28 -0.71
CA PRO A 554 -18.20 9.12 -0.22
C PRO A 554 -18.00 7.90 0.70
N ALA A 555 -19.05 7.37 1.31
CA ALA A 555 -18.99 6.23 2.20
C ALA A 555 -19.03 4.86 1.50
N GLU A 556 -19.38 4.77 0.21
CA GLU A 556 -19.14 3.58 -0.61
C GLU A 556 -17.77 3.66 -1.29
N ASP A 557 -17.49 4.77 -1.98
CA ASP A 557 -16.21 4.95 -2.67
C ASP A 557 -15.03 4.97 -1.69
N GLY A 558 -15.22 5.38 -0.43
CA GLY A 558 -14.20 5.37 0.63
C GLY A 558 -13.61 3.99 0.91
N VAL A 559 -14.45 2.95 0.97
CA VAL A 559 -14.03 1.55 1.17
C VAL A 559 -13.18 1.09 -0.02
N THR A 560 -13.67 1.35 -1.22
CA THR A 560 -13.00 0.99 -2.48
C THR A 560 -11.67 1.74 -2.66
N CYS A 561 -11.63 3.03 -2.28
CA CYS A 561 -10.47 3.89 -2.36
C CYS A 561 -9.32 3.40 -1.47
N LEU A 562 -9.60 3.14 -0.19
CA LEU A 562 -8.58 2.70 0.77
C LEU A 562 -7.98 1.34 0.40
N GLU A 563 -8.79 0.39 -0.09
CA GLU A 563 -8.29 -0.92 -0.56
C GLU A 563 -7.45 -0.79 -1.84
N ASN A 564 -7.83 0.07 -2.80
CA ASN A 564 -6.99 0.36 -3.98
C ASN A 564 -5.64 0.99 -3.60
N ILE A 565 -5.60 1.83 -2.58
CA ILE A 565 -4.34 2.39 -2.05
C ILE A 565 -3.49 1.30 -1.39
N ARG A 566 -4.10 0.37 -0.66
CA ARG A 566 -3.41 -0.81 -0.10
C ARG A 566 -2.84 -1.72 -1.19
N TRP A 567 -3.58 -2.00 -2.24
CA TRP A 567 -3.08 -2.76 -3.40
C TRP A 567 -1.87 -2.07 -4.03
N GLY A 568 -1.98 -0.76 -4.28
CA GLY A 568 -0.90 0.04 -4.83
C GLY A 568 0.37 0.04 -3.96
N TYR A 569 0.21 0.24 -2.64
CA TYR A 569 1.30 0.18 -1.67
C TYR A 569 2.03 -1.17 -1.70
N VAL A 570 1.29 -2.28 -1.67
CA VAL A 570 1.88 -3.63 -1.68
C VAL A 570 2.57 -3.93 -3.02
N ILE A 571 2.00 -3.50 -4.16
CA ILE A 571 2.65 -3.59 -5.48
C ILE A 571 3.98 -2.80 -5.50
N GLU A 572 4.01 -1.64 -4.85
CA GLU A 572 5.20 -0.78 -4.79
C GLU A 572 6.28 -1.37 -3.88
N GLU A 573 5.94 -1.86 -2.68
CA GLU A 573 6.89 -2.55 -1.80
C GLU A 573 7.45 -3.84 -2.41
N PHE A 574 6.61 -4.62 -3.10
CA PHE A 574 7.05 -5.82 -3.83
C PHE A 574 8.03 -5.47 -4.96
N ASN A 575 7.83 -4.34 -5.65
CA ASN A 575 8.78 -3.87 -6.65
C ASN A 575 10.05 -3.26 -6.03
N ARG A 576 9.94 -2.52 -4.92
CA ARG A 576 11.05 -1.82 -4.28
C ARG A 576 12.00 -2.79 -3.59
N ARG A 577 11.47 -3.62 -2.68
CA ARG A 577 12.26 -4.53 -1.85
C ARG A 577 12.52 -5.86 -2.53
N GLY A 578 11.49 -6.47 -3.14
CA GLY A 578 11.60 -7.77 -3.80
C GLY A 578 12.71 -7.82 -4.86
N ARG A 579 12.88 -6.75 -5.64
CA ARG A 579 13.93 -6.64 -6.67
C ARG A 579 15.35 -6.74 -6.11
N SER A 580 15.61 -6.20 -4.92
CA SER A 580 16.94 -6.28 -4.28
C SER A 580 17.35 -7.73 -4.00
N VAL A 581 16.38 -8.58 -3.64
CA VAL A 581 16.57 -10.02 -3.39
C VAL A 581 16.25 -10.87 -4.63
N GLY A 582 16.20 -10.26 -5.82
CA GLY A 582 16.02 -10.97 -7.11
C GLY A 582 14.60 -11.42 -7.45
N TRP A 583 13.57 -11.01 -6.69
CA TRP A 583 12.16 -11.18 -7.07
C TRP A 583 11.71 -10.05 -8.01
N ARG A 584 11.02 -10.38 -9.09
CA ARG A 584 10.46 -9.43 -10.07
C ARG A 584 8.96 -9.64 -10.19
N VAL A 585 8.20 -8.55 -10.09
CA VAL A 585 6.78 -8.55 -10.50
C VAL A 585 6.71 -8.74 -12.02
N CYS A 586 5.78 -9.57 -12.49
CA CYS A 586 5.56 -9.85 -13.90
C CYS A 586 4.07 -9.74 -14.29
N LYS A 587 3.78 -9.80 -15.60
CA LYS A 587 2.41 -9.99 -16.10
C LYS A 587 1.88 -11.37 -15.68
N SER A 588 0.56 -11.53 -15.65
CA SER A 588 -0.07 -12.84 -15.40
C SER A 588 0.37 -13.86 -16.46
N PRO A 589 0.75 -15.09 -16.07
CA PRO A 589 1.00 -16.20 -16.98
C PRO A 589 -0.28 -17.01 -17.30
N ILE A 590 -1.41 -16.71 -16.64
CA ILE A 590 -2.70 -17.43 -16.71
C ILE A 590 -3.89 -16.48 -16.90
N GLY A 591 -5.05 -17.01 -17.28
CA GLY A 591 -6.26 -16.23 -17.52
C GLY A 591 -7.00 -15.81 -16.25
N ASN A 592 -7.88 -14.81 -16.38
CA ASN A 592 -8.70 -14.33 -15.25
C ASN A 592 -9.66 -15.39 -14.68
N GLU A 593 -10.12 -16.34 -15.51
CA GLU A 593 -10.97 -17.44 -15.02
C GLU A 593 -10.18 -18.48 -14.22
N ASP A 594 -8.93 -18.79 -14.61
CA ASP A 594 -8.03 -19.66 -13.84
C ASP A 594 -7.77 -19.06 -12.45
N ILE A 595 -7.49 -17.76 -12.42
CA ILE A 595 -7.27 -16.97 -11.20
C ILE A 595 -8.48 -17.05 -10.25
N LYS A 596 -9.71 -16.90 -10.77
CA LYS A 596 -10.94 -17.05 -9.99
C LYS A 596 -11.12 -18.47 -9.43
N GLN A 597 -10.78 -19.51 -10.20
CA GLN A 597 -10.88 -20.91 -9.77
C GLN A 597 -9.91 -21.26 -8.62
N ILE A 598 -8.75 -20.60 -8.56
CA ILE A 598 -7.79 -20.70 -7.45
C ILE A 598 -8.32 -20.00 -6.19
N ILE A 599 -8.66 -18.71 -6.31
CA ILE A 599 -8.94 -17.83 -5.15
C ILE A 599 -10.36 -18.03 -4.58
N ARG A 600 -11.32 -18.50 -5.41
CA ARG A 600 -12.70 -18.89 -5.04
C ARG A 600 -13.51 -17.83 -4.27
N THR A 601 -13.12 -16.57 -4.39
CA THR A 601 -13.68 -15.44 -3.63
C THR A 601 -14.61 -14.60 -4.51
N ARG A 602 -15.70 -14.07 -3.93
CA ARG A 602 -16.69 -13.21 -4.61
C ARG A 602 -16.41 -11.71 -4.47
N GLU A 603 -15.54 -11.33 -3.54
CA GLU A 603 -15.10 -9.94 -3.33
C GLU A 603 -14.16 -9.48 -4.45
N ALA A 604 -13.98 -8.15 -4.57
CA ALA A 604 -12.94 -7.59 -5.43
C ALA A 604 -11.54 -7.94 -4.89
N PHE A 605 -10.65 -8.34 -5.78
CA PHE A 605 -9.27 -8.66 -5.46
C PHE A 605 -8.31 -8.15 -6.55
N GLN A 606 -7.06 -7.90 -6.17
CA GLN A 606 -5.96 -7.60 -7.09
C GLN A 606 -4.90 -8.70 -7.00
N THR A 607 -4.54 -9.31 -8.12
CA THR A 607 -3.44 -10.27 -8.18
C THR A 607 -2.10 -9.61 -8.51
N ILE A 608 -1.02 -10.17 -7.97
CA ILE A 608 0.36 -9.85 -8.31
C ILE A 608 1.08 -11.16 -8.60
N PHE A 609 1.77 -11.24 -9.73
CA PHE A 609 2.62 -12.39 -10.04
C PHE A 609 4.09 -12.01 -9.82
N LEU A 610 4.78 -12.85 -9.06
CA LEU A 610 6.19 -12.73 -8.68
C LEU A 610 6.97 -13.91 -9.26
N GLN A 611 8.10 -13.62 -9.91
CA GLN A 611 9.05 -14.62 -10.37
C GLN A 611 10.43 -14.27 -9.81
N ARG A 612 11.25 -15.27 -9.42
CA ARG A 612 12.59 -15.03 -8.88
C ARG A 612 13.67 -15.38 -9.92
N ARG A 613 14.69 -14.54 -10.04
CA ARG A 613 15.93 -14.89 -10.74
C ARG A 613 16.55 -16.14 -10.09
N GLY A 614 16.96 -17.11 -10.89
CA GLY A 614 17.51 -18.40 -10.42
C GLY A 614 16.47 -19.49 -10.12
N LEU A 615 15.16 -19.22 -10.31
CA LEU A 615 14.13 -20.25 -10.50
C LEU A 615 13.90 -20.49 -12.01
N GLY A 616 13.25 -21.60 -12.36
CA GLY A 616 12.79 -21.85 -13.73
C GLY A 616 11.66 -20.91 -14.15
N GLN A 617 11.48 -20.75 -15.47
CA GLN A 617 10.55 -19.77 -16.06
C GLN A 617 9.06 -20.15 -15.92
N GLU A 618 8.81 -21.43 -15.65
CA GLU A 618 7.54 -22.06 -15.36
C GLU A 618 7.04 -21.80 -13.92
N TRP A 619 7.92 -21.40 -12.99
CA TRP A 619 7.54 -21.18 -11.59
C TRP A 619 7.18 -19.71 -11.31
N PHE A 620 6.03 -19.53 -10.65
CA PHE A 620 5.48 -18.24 -10.25
C PHE A 620 4.89 -18.29 -8.83
N VAL A 621 5.09 -17.23 -8.05
CA VAL A 621 4.32 -16.97 -6.83
C VAL A 621 3.22 -15.98 -7.19
N MET A 622 1.96 -16.39 -7.07
CA MET A 622 0.80 -15.51 -7.17
C MET A 622 0.42 -15.02 -5.77
N VAL A 623 0.19 -13.72 -5.63
CA VAL A 623 -0.39 -13.12 -4.43
C VAL A 623 -1.72 -12.49 -4.80
N SER A 624 -2.79 -12.84 -4.09
CA SER A 624 -4.11 -12.21 -4.18
C SER A 624 -4.29 -11.27 -3.01
N LEU A 625 -4.63 -10.02 -3.28
CA LEU A 625 -4.93 -8.99 -2.29
C LEU A 625 -6.44 -8.74 -2.25
N SER A 626 -7.09 -8.97 -1.10
CA SER A 626 -8.54 -8.76 -0.92
C SER A 626 -8.91 -8.32 0.49
N LEU A 627 -10.14 -7.86 0.71
CA LEU A 627 -10.64 -7.52 2.05
C LEU A 627 -10.91 -8.77 2.93
N SER A 628 -11.13 -9.94 2.34
CA SER A 628 -11.14 -11.25 3.02
C SER A 628 -9.78 -11.69 3.60
N GLY A 629 -8.68 -11.13 3.08
CA GLY A 629 -7.30 -11.46 3.46
C GLY A 629 -6.36 -11.42 2.24
N ASP A 630 -5.05 -11.56 2.48
CA ASP A 630 -4.06 -11.73 1.41
C ASP A 630 -3.71 -13.22 1.27
N GLU A 631 -3.88 -13.79 0.08
CA GLU A 631 -3.53 -15.19 -0.19
C GLU A 631 -2.26 -15.30 -1.00
N TRP A 632 -1.38 -16.22 -0.63
CA TRP A 632 -0.14 -16.53 -1.35
C TRP A 632 -0.22 -17.94 -1.92
N TRP A 633 0.16 -18.09 -3.18
CA TRP A 633 0.08 -19.34 -3.94
C TRP A 633 1.35 -19.54 -4.76
N LEU A 634 1.84 -20.79 -4.84
CA LEU A 634 2.92 -21.18 -5.73
C LEU A 634 2.34 -22.00 -6.88
N LEU A 635 2.68 -21.62 -8.11
CA LEU A 635 2.19 -22.20 -9.35
C LEU A 635 3.36 -22.66 -10.24
N GLU A 636 3.21 -23.83 -10.84
CA GLU A 636 3.99 -24.29 -12.00
C GLU A 636 3.11 -24.18 -13.24
N VAL A 637 3.53 -23.39 -14.21
CA VAL A 637 2.75 -23.06 -15.40
C VAL A 637 3.45 -23.61 -16.65
N ASP A 638 2.84 -24.59 -17.30
CA ASP A 638 3.28 -25.04 -18.62
C ASP A 638 2.78 -24.08 -19.71
N ARG A 639 3.72 -23.54 -20.49
CA ARG A 639 3.43 -22.67 -21.63
C ARG A 639 3.09 -23.46 -22.90
N ASN A 640 3.33 -24.78 -22.92
CA ASN A 640 3.15 -25.62 -24.09
C ASN A 640 1.72 -26.21 -24.20
N THR A 641 1.01 -26.37 -23.08
CA THR A 641 -0.41 -26.80 -23.06
C THR A 641 -1.37 -25.70 -22.58
N PRO A 642 -1.65 -24.66 -23.40
CA PRO A 642 -2.47 -23.50 -22.99
C PRO A 642 -3.94 -23.82 -22.66
N THR A 643 -4.43 -25.04 -22.95
CA THR A 643 -5.77 -25.52 -22.54
C THR A 643 -5.83 -25.99 -21.08
N ARG A 644 -4.68 -26.26 -20.45
CA ARG A 644 -4.53 -26.54 -19.01
C ARG A 644 -3.18 -26.00 -18.53
N PRO A 645 -3.05 -24.66 -18.39
CA PRO A 645 -1.74 -24.05 -18.17
C PRO A 645 -1.12 -24.38 -16.81
N ILE A 646 -1.91 -24.78 -15.80
CA ILE A 646 -1.41 -25.05 -14.44
C ILE A 646 -1.07 -26.55 -14.28
N LYS A 647 0.22 -26.87 -14.13
CA LYS A 647 0.73 -28.23 -13.85
C LYS A 647 0.72 -28.55 -12.35
N PHE A 648 1.08 -27.59 -11.51
CA PHE A 648 1.09 -27.70 -10.05
C PHE A 648 0.60 -26.41 -9.41
N GLN A 649 -0.14 -26.52 -8.32
CA GLN A 649 -0.58 -25.40 -7.50
C GLN A 649 -0.57 -25.77 -6.01
N THR A 650 -0.12 -24.87 -5.14
CA THR A 650 -0.26 -25.03 -3.69
C THR A 650 -0.34 -23.67 -2.98
N LYS A 651 -1.05 -23.63 -1.85
CA LYS A 651 -1.20 -22.43 -1.04
C LYS A 651 -0.02 -22.30 -0.08
N LEU A 652 0.58 -21.12 -0.03
CA LEU A 652 1.70 -20.81 0.85
C LEU A 652 1.18 -20.30 2.19
N GLU A 653 1.17 -21.15 3.20
CA GLU A 653 0.79 -20.79 4.57
C GLU A 653 1.88 -19.95 5.26
N LEU A 654 1.90 -18.66 4.93
CA LEU A 654 2.66 -17.65 5.68
C LEU A 654 1.99 -17.37 7.03
N THR A 655 2.76 -16.82 7.98
CA THR A 655 2.31 -16.56 9.36
C THR A 655 1.06 -15.68 9.42
N ARG A 656 0.11 -16.01 10.32
CA ARG A 656 -1.14 -15.27 10.52
C ARG A 656 -0.88 -13.80 10.85
N GLY A 657 -1.40 -12.90 10.01
CA GLY A 657 -1.20 -11.44 10.09
C GLY A 657 -0.55 -10.90 8.83
N GLN A 658 -0.48 -9.57 8.70
CA GLN A 658 0.17 -8.94 7.55
C GLN A 658 1.71 -9.10 7.65
N PRO A 659 2.39 -9.67 6.63
CA PRO A 659 3.82 -9.94 6.70
C PRO A 659 4.65 -8.64 6.66
N ASP A 660 5.67 -8.57 7.51
CA ASP A 660 6.66 -7.48 7.47
C ASP A 660 7.62 -7.71 6.28
N LEU A 661 7.56 -6.84 5.26
CA LEU A 661 8.18 -7.06 3.95
C LEU A 661 9.69 -6.74 3.92
N ASP A 662 10.37 -6.79 5.06
CA ASP A 662 11.82 -6.62 5.21
C ASP A 662 12.61 -7.74 4.49
N ASP A 663 13.92 -7.55 4.27
CA ASP A 663 14.75 -8.44 3.45
C ASP A 663 14.84 -9.88 4.01
N ALA A 664 14.67 -10.03 5.32
CA ALA A 664 14.51 -11.32 5.99
C ALA A 664 13.27 -12.08 5.50
N PHE A 665 12.14 -11.40 5.26
CA PHE A 665 10.94 -12.01 4.68
C PHE A 665 11.20 -12.49 3.24
N TRP A 666 11.83 -11.67 2.39
CA TRP A 666 12.12 -12.04 1.00
C TRP A 666 13.12 -13.20 0.86
N SER A 667 14.07 -13.30 1.80
CA SER A 667 14.95 -14.46 1.96
C SER A 667 14.18 -15.69 2.46
N ASN A 668 13.38 -15.57 3.51
CA ASN A 668 12.59 -16.68 4.05
C ASN A 668 11.56 -17.22 3.04
N LEU A 669 10.92 -16.34 2.27
CA LEU A 669 10.02 -16.68 1.17
C LEU A 669 10.75 -17.49 0.09
N THR A 670 12.00 -17.15 -0.24
CA THR A 670 12.79 -17.95 -1.20
C THR A 670 13.18 -19.31 -0.63
N PHE A 671 13.59 -19.41 0.64
CA PHE A 671 13.82 -20.71 1.28
C PHE A 671 12.55 -21.58 1.30
N PHE A 672 11.38 -21.00 1.59
CA PHE A 672 10.11 -21.71 1.60
C PHE A 672 9.70 -22.18 0.20
N VAL A 673 9.67 -21.27 -0.78
CA VAL A 673 9.29 -21.58 -2.17
C VAL A 673 10.23 -22.60 -2.79
N THR A 674 11.56 -22.43 -2.67
CA THR A 674 12.51 -23.42 -3.22
C THR A 674 12.41 -24.78 -2.52
N GLY A 675 12.17 -24.81 -1.21
CA GLY A 675 11.95 -26.06 -0.49
C GLY A 675 10.66 -26.78 -0.91
N ILE A 676 9.57 -26.04 -1.16
CA ILE A 676 8.34 -26.60 -1.73
C ILE A 676 8.57 -27.10 -3.16
N ILE A 677 9.24 -26.34 -4.03
CA ILE A 677 9.58 -26.79 -5.40
C ILE A 677 10.39 -28.08 -5.34
N THR A 678 11.45 -28.13 -4.51
CA THR A 678 12.28 -29.33 -4.32
C THR A 678 11.43 -30.53 -3.90
N GLN A 679 10.57 -30.34 -2.90
CA GLN A 679 9.66 -31.39 -2.42
C GLN A 679 8.63 -31.81 -3.48
N ALA A 680 8.09 -30.89 -4.27
CA ALA A 680 7.16 -31.20 -5.35
C ALA A 680 7.84 -32.04 -6.45
N THR A 681 9.04 -31.63 -6.91
CA THR A 681 9.84 -32.38 -7.88
C THR A 681 10.22 -33.77 -7.37
N ASP A 682 10.71 -33.87 -6.12
CA ASP A 682 11.06 -35.15 -5.50
C ASP A 682 9.83 -36.06 -5.38
N LEU A 683 8.67 -35.54 -4.98
CA LEU A 683 7.42 -36.29 -4.90
C LEU A 683 6.91 -36.73 -6.29
N GLU A 684 7.15 -35.95 -7.34
CA GLU A 684 6.80 -36.32 -8.72
C GLU A 684 7.69 -37.47 -9.22
N ASP A 685 9.00 -37.41 -8.98
CA ASP A 685 9.95 -38.48 -9.35
C ASP A 685 9.76 -39.76 -8.51
N LEU A 686 9.45 -39.63 -7.22
CA LEU A 686 9.12 -40.76 -6.34
C LEU A 686 7.86 -41.51 -6.80
N HIS A 687 6.81 -40.80 -7.26
CA HIS A 687 5.64 -41.44 -7.87
C HIS A 687 6.00 -42.11 -9.21
N LYS A 688 6.73 -41.41 -10.09
CA LYS A 688 7.16 -41.94 -11.40
C LYS A 688 8.02 -43.21 -11.31
N ARG A 689 8.61 -43.50 -10.15
CA ARG A 689 9.42 -44.70 -9.86
C ARG A 689 8.83 -45.63 -8.79
N GLU A 690 7.56 -45.45 -8.44
CA GLU A 690 6.81 -46.27 -7.46
C GLU A 690 7.46 -46.44 -6.08
N VAL A 691 8.31 -45.49 -5.67
CA VAL A 691 9.03 -45.54 -4.39
C VAL A 691 8.10 -45.10 -3.26
N LYS A 692 7.88 -45.96 -2.26
CA LYS A 692 6.98 -45.66 -1.15
C LYS A 692 7.65 -44.67 -0.20
N TYR A 693 7.01 -43.51 -0.03
CA TYR A 693 7.43 -42.45 0.89
C TYR A 693 6.38 -42.22 1.98
N LEU A 694 6.80 -41.63 3.09
CA LEU A 694 5.93 -41.10 4.14
C LEU A 694 6.35 -39.68 4.49
N ARG A 695 5.41 -38.74 4.55
CA ARG A 695 5.69 -37.36 5.01
C ARG A 695 5.64 -37.33 6.53
N LYS A 696 6.68 -36.79 7.15
CA LYS A 696 6.79 -36.60 8.61
C LYS A 696 7.06 -35.15 8.91
N GLU A 697 6.16 -34.50 9.63
CA GLU A 697 6.42 -33.19 10.22
C GLU A 697 7.50 -33.31 11.29
N SER A 698 8.54 -32.48 11.21
CA SER A 698 9.56 -32.37 12.26
C SER A 698 10.22 -30.99 12.22
N THR A 699 10.55 -30.46 13.40
CA THR A 699 11.19 -29.14 13.54
C THR A 699 12.58 -29.18 12.91
N ASN A 700 12.74 -28.47 11.78
CA ASN A 700 13.98 -28.46 11.03
C ASN A 700 14.81 -27.22 11.39
N TYR A 701 15.67 -27.36 12.40
CA TYR A 701 16.55 -26.28 12.91
C TYR A 701 17.57 -25.73 11.90
N ALA A 702 17.65 -26.26 10.68
CA ALA A 702 18.43 -25.68 9.59
C ALA A 702 17.65 -24.60 8.80
N LEU A 703 16.34 -24.44 9.06
CA LEU A 703 15.46 -23.48 8.41
C LEU A 703 14.99 -22.38 9.38
N PRO A 704 14.59 -21.20 8.88
CA PRO A 704 13.94 -20.17 9.70
C PRO A 704 12.65 -20.73 10.36
N GLN A 705 12.32 -20.29 11.57
CA GLN A 705 11.15 -20.82 12.32
C GLN A 705 9.81 -20.62 11.59
N GLN A 706 9.75 -19.63 10.70
CA GLN A 706 8.61 -19.32 9.83
C GLN A 706 8.44 -20.32 8.67
N VAL A 707 9.45 -21.14 8.37
CA VAL A 707 9.51 -22.04 7.21
C VAL A 707 9.32 -23.49 7.66
N ARG A 708 8.09 -23.99 7.58
CA ARG A 708 7.76 -25.38 7.90
C ARG A 708 7.73 -26.24 6.63
N LEU A 709 8.64 -27.21 6.56
CA LEU A 709 8.72 -28.19 5.46
C LEU A 709 8.81 -29.60 6.06
N PRO A 710 7.91 -30.54 5.71
CA PRO A 710 7.95 -31.89 6.25
C PRO A 710 9.11 -32.68 5.66
N SER A 711 9.77 -33.48 6.49
CA SER A 711 10.77 -34.47 6.06
C SER A 711 10.09 -35.62 5.31
N LEU A 712 10.75 -36.14 4.27
CA LEU A 712 10.31 -37.35 3.57
C LEU A 712 11.06 -38.57 4.13
N ILE A 713 10.34 -39.65 4.43
CA ILE A 713 10.92 -40.93 4.81
C ILE A 713 10.76 -41.91 3.65
N LEU A 714 11.86 -42.44 3.13
CA LEU A 714 11.91 -43.43 2.04
C LEU A 714 12.36 -44.79 2.58
N ARG A 715 11.99 -45.89 1.90
CA ARG A 715 12.54 -47.23 2.20
C ARG A 715 13.87 -47.46 1.49
N LEU A 716 14.88 -47.88 2.25
CA LEU A 716 16.23 -48.20 1.76
C LEU A 716 16.21 -49.44 0.85
N SER A 717 15.40 -50.43 1.21
CA SER A 717 15.20 -51.69 0.49
C SER A 717 14.71 -51.50 -0.94
N GLN A 718 13.83 -50.50 -1.19
CA GLN A 718 13.38 -50.17 -2.55
C GLN A 718 14.46 -49.47 -3.38
N ILE A 719 15.27 -48.61 -2.75
CA ILE A 719 16.33 -47.82 -3.41
C ILE A 719 17.51 -48.71 -3.84
N LEU A 720 17.80 -49.79 -3.11
CA LEU A 720 18.85 -50.74 -3.48
C LEU A 720 18.41 -51.69 -4.61
N ARG A 721 17.13 -52.10 -4.66
CA ARG A 721 16.57 -53.02 -5.67
C ARG A 721 16.55 -52.48 -7.10
N SER A 722 16.71 -51.18 -7.33
CA SER A 722 16.67 -50.58 -8.68
C SER A 722 17.97 -50.86 -9.47
N SER A 723 18.24 -52.13 -9.77
CA SER A 723 19.49 -52.56 -10.45
C SER A 723 19.44 -53.87 -11.24
N GLU A 724 18.35 -54.65 -11.19
CA GLU A 724 18.27 -55.99 -11.81
C GLU A 724 17.32 -56.02 -13.02
N THR A 725 17.64 -55.28 -14.08
CA THR A 725 16.88 -55.31 -15.36
C THR A 725 17.78 -55.12 -16.59
N SER A 726 18.50 -56.17 -17.04
CA SER A 726 18.92 -56.31 -18.44
C SER A 726 19.39 -57.73 -18.82
N SER A 727 18.66 -58.77 -18.43
CA SER A 727 18.87 -60.13 -18.96
C SER A 727 17.55 -60.90 -19.01
N HIS A 728 16.79 -60.73 -20.08
CA HIS A 728 15.69 -61.64 -20.40
C HIS A 728 16.25 -63.01 -20.77
N ASN A 729 15.87 -64.04 -20.02
CA ASN A 729 15.45 -65.31 -20.63
C ASN A 729 14.56 -66.12 -19.69
N THR A 730 13.84 -67.09 -20.24
CA THR A 730 12.65 -67.67 -19.65
C THR A 730 12.88 -68.96 -18.87
N SER A 731 12.36 -69.02 -17.66
CA SER A 731 11.50 -70.14 -17.20
C SER A 731 10.84 -69.78 -15.87
N LYS A 732 9.61 -70.29 -15.65
CA LYS A 732 9.01 -70.40 -14.32
C LYS A 732 9.11 -71.87 -13.93
N GLU A 733 9.72 -72.18 -12.79
CA GLU A 733 9.35 -73.22 -11.83
C GLU A 733 10.42 -73.36 -10.73
N ALA A 734 10.21 -74.30 -9.79
CA ALA A 734 11.05 -74.64 -8.64
C ALA A 734 11.05 -73.67 -7.43
N LEU A 735 10.52 -74.26 -6.35
CA LEU A 735 10.41 -73.89 -4.94
C LEU A 735 11.46 -72.95 -4.32
N ASP A 736 10.93 -72.04 -3.49
CA ASP A 736 11.30 -71.79 -2.10
C ASP A 736 12.80 -71.88 -1.71
N GLY A 737 13.52 -70.77 -1.88
CA GLY A 737 14.85 -70.55 -1.33
C GLY A 737 14.98 -69.10 -0.85
N SER A 738 14.82 -68.87 0.45
CA SER A 738 14.74 -67.52 1.05
C SER A 738 16.09 -66.79 1.05
N SER A 739 16.49 -66.22 -0.09
CA SER A 739 17.61 -65.28 -0.19
C SER A 739 17.20 -63.90 0.35
N ASP A 740 17.25 -63.78 1.67
CA ASP A 740 16.82 -62.59 2.41
C ASP A 740 17.75 -61.38 2.18
N GLN A 741 17.60 -60.72 1.03
CA GLN A 741 18.24 -59.43 0.71
C GLN A 741 17.62 -58.25 1.49
N ASN A 742 17.35 -58.44 2.79
CA ASN A 742 17.20 -57.35 3.74
C ASN A 742 18.58 -56.77 4.05
N SER A 743 18.82 -55.49 3.71
CA SER A 743 20.09 -54.81 3.92
C SER A 743 20.56 -54.92 5.38
N SER A 744 21.58 -55.75 5.62
CA SER A 744 21.96 -56.24 6.95
C SER A 744 22.42 -55.13 7.91
N TRP A 745 22.94 -54.03 7.36
CA TRP A 745 23.70 -53.02 8.08
C TRP A 745 22.93 -51.79 8.53
N ALA A 746 21.79 -51.46 7.91
CA ALA A 746 21.00 -50.25 8.18
C ALA A 746 19.53 -50.54 8.50
N GLN A 747 18.88 -49.57 9.13
CA GLN A 747 17.43 -49.51 9.28
C GLN A 747 16.79 -49.23 7.91
N ASP A 748 15.61 -49.78 7.61
CA ASP A 748 14.93 -49.62 6.31
C ASP A 748 14.22 -48.25 6.19
N GLN A 749 14.93 -47.17 6.53
CA GLN A 749 14.44 -45.80 6.52
C GLN A 749 15.56 -44.83 6.13
N ILE A 750 15.29 -43.99 5.14
CA ILE A 750 16.09 -42.81 4.79
C ILE A 750 15.26 -41.56 5.11
N GLU A 751 15.72 -40.72 6.04
CA GLU A 751 15.06 -39.45 6.38
C GLU A 751 15.68 -38.31 5.56
N VAL A 752 14.93 -37.77 4.60
CA VAL A 752 15.33 -36.70 3.69
C VAL A 752 14.87 -35.35 4.23
N LYS A 753 15.81 -34.41 4.39
CA LYS A 753 15.57 -33.06 4.92
C LYS A 753 16.18 -31.98 4.03
N PHE A 754 15.32 -31.09 3.53
CA PHE A 754 15.77 -29.84 2.89
C PHE A 754 16.55 -29.00 3.90
N LYS A 755 17.78 -28.64 3.58
CA LYS A 755 18.71 -27.91 4.45
C LYS A 755 18.75 -26.41 4.14
N GLY A 756 18.36 -26.02 2.92
CA GLY A 756 18.43 -24.65 2.43
C GLY A 756 19.00 -24.58 1.02
N LEU A 757 19.65 -23.45 0.72
CA LEU A 757 20.17 -23.09 -0.60
C LEU A 757 21.67 -22.82 -0.55
N GLN A 758 22.34 -23.07 -1.68
CA GLN A 758 23.69 -22.62 -1.93
C GLN A 758 23.73 -21.99 -3.34
N PRO A 759 24.18 -20.74 -3.51
CA PRO A 759 24.43 -20.20 -4.85
C PRO A 759 25.42 -21.10 -5.60
N GLN A 760 25.16 -21.39 -6.88
CA GLN A 760 26.17 -22.03 -7.71
C GLN A 760 27.31 -21.00 -7.92
N PRO A 761 28.55 -21.29 -7.47
CA PRO A 761 29.66 -20.39 -7.79
C PRO A 761 29.88 -20.40 -9.30
N SER A 762 30.08 -19.22 -9.87
CA SER A 762 30.59 -19.08 -11.24
C SER A 762 31.91 -19.85 -11.34
N GLY A 763 32.02 -20.73 -12.32
CA GLY A 763 33.19 -21.57 -12.48
C GLY A 763 34.42 -20.72 -12.81
N THR A 764 35.52 -20.94 -12.11
CA THR A 764 36.83 -20.36 -12.46
C THR A 764 37.25 -20.88 -13.84
N GLN A 765 37.08 -20.06 -14.86
CA GLN A 765 37.71 -20.22 -16.17
C GLN A 765 38.78 -19.14 -16.34
N SER A 766 39.88 -19.53 -17.00
CA SER A 766 40.99 -18.73 -17.55
C SER A 766 41.11 -17.24 -17.14
N PRO A 767 42.21 -16.82 -16.49
CA PRO A 767 42.50 -15.41 -16.24
C PRO A 767 42.97 -14.71 -17.53
N ASP A 768 42.03 -14.38 -18.41
CA ASP A 768 42.31 -13.59 -19.61
C ASP A 768 41.32 -12.44 -19.82
N ARG A 769 41.72 -11.45 -20.60
CA ARG A 769 41.22 -10.07 -20.58
C ARG A 769 39.76 -9.92 -21.02
N ASN A 770 38.94 -9.24 -20.20
CA ASN A 770 38.46 -7.87 -20.52
C ASN A 770 37.55 -7.29 -19.41
N ALA A 771 37.83 -6.05 -18.96
CA ALA A 771 37.20 -5.43 -17.79
C ALA A 771 35.89 -4.65 -18.09
N HIS A 772 35.13 -5.05 -19.10
CA HIS A 772 33.91 -4.36 -19.54
C HIS A 772 32.76 -5.34 -19.83
N LEU A 773 32.21 -5.99 -18.81
CA LEU A 773 30.91 -6.69 -18.87
C LEU A 773 30.31 -7.04 -17.48
N GLY A 774 30.47 -6.13 -16.50
CA GLY A 774 30.10 -6.38 -15.09
C GLY A 774 28.61 -6.55 -14.78
N VAL A 775 27.71 -6.41 -15.76
CA VAL A 775 26.24 -6.45 -15.57
C VAL A 775 25.65 -7.81 -15.96
N GLU A 776 26.11 -8.43 -17.04
CA GLU A 776 25.56 -9.70 -17.55
C GLU A 776 25.96 -10.91 -16.69
N ALA A 777 27.12 -10.85 -16.03
CA ALA A 777 27.59 -11.89 -15.12
C ALA A 777 26.63 -12.19 -13.94
N LEU A 778 25.77 -11.23 -13.59
CA LEU A 778 24.76 -11.36 -12.53
C LEU A 778 23.44 -12.01 -12.98
N GLU A 779 23.20 -12.19 -14.28
CA GLU A 779 21.93 -12.73 -14.77
C GLU A 779 21.83 -14.26 -14.64
N ASN A 780 22.97 -14.95 -14.56
CA ASN A 780 23.06 -16.42 -14.64
C ASN A 780 23.35 -17.14 -13.30
N VAL A 781 23.16 -16.48 -12.15
CA VAL A 781 23.35 -17.10 -10.83
C VAL A 781 22.24 -18.13 -10.55
N ARG A 782 22.53 -19.40 -10.87
CA ARG A 782 21.64 -20.53 -10.58
C ARG A 782 21.68 -20.89 -9.08
N LEU A 783 20.52 -21.25 -8.54
CA LEU A 783 20.40 -21.69 -7.15
C LEU A 783 20.50 -23.22 -7.07
N ASN A 784 21.41 -23.72 -6.24
CA ASN A 784 21.42 -25.12 -5.85
C ASN A 784 20.62 -25.31 -4.56
N THR A 785 19.78 -26.34 -4.54
CA THR A 785 19.18 -26.89 -3.33
C THR A 785 20.25 -27.65 -2.55
N VAL A 786 20.13 -27.66 -1.23
CA VAL A 786 20.96 -28.50 -0.34
C VAL A 786 20.04 -29.40 0.44
N VAL A 787 20.18 -30.71 0.28
CA VAL A 787 19.34 -31.72 0.93
C VAL A 787 20.23 -32.68 1.69
N ASP A 788 20.03 -32.79 3.00
CA ASP A 788 20.67 -33.81 3.84
C ASP A 788 19.75 -35.03 3.90
N ALA A 789 20.14 -36.15 3.28
CA ALA A 789 19.47 -37.44 3.43
C ALA A 789 20.21 -38.29 4.48
N ILE A 790 19.47 -38.88 5.42
CA ILE A 790 20.03 -39.49 6.63
C ILE A 790 19.66 -40.99 6.68
N VAL A 791 20.67 -41.85 6.79
CA VAL A 791 20.50 -43.31 6.96
C VAL A 791 21.09 -43.74 8.29
N ARG A 792 20.29 -44.46 9.10
CA ARG A 792 20.73 -44.95 10.42
C ARG A 792 21.17 -46.40 10.38
N VAL A 793 22.34 -46.66 10.96
CA VAL A 793 23.01 -47.96 11.02
C VAL A 793 22.45 -48.82 12.15
N LYS A 794 22.34 -50.15 11.93
CA LYS A 794 21.95 -51.15 12.94
C LYS A 794 23.06 -51.38 13.97
N ASP A 795 24.27 -51.70 13.52
CA ASP A 795 25.45 -51.90 14.38
C ASP A 795 26.49 -50.79 14.18
N LYS A 796 26.67 -49.94 15.18
CA LYS A 796 27.64 -48.84 15.15
C LYS A 796 29.10 -49.31 15.23
N LYS A 797 29.38 -50.50 15.79
CA LYS A 797 30.75 -50.98 16.02
C LYS A 797 31.47 -51.33 14.72
N LYS A 798 30.77 -51.90 13.74
CA LYS A 798 31.27 -52.18 12.37
C LYS A 798 31.95 -50.97 11.69
N PHE A 799 31.55 -49.75 12.05
CA PHE A 799 31.98 -48.51 11.40
C PHE A 799 32.93 -47.67 12.26
N ALA A 800 33.48 -48.22 13.36
CA ALA A 800 34.36 -47.49 14.29
C ALA A 800 35.67 -46.95 13.65
N LEU A 801 36.08 -47.49 12.50
CA LEU A 801 37.21 -46.99 11.70
C LEU A 801 36.89 -45.71 10.92
N LEU A 802 35.61 -45.40 10.67
CA LEU A 802 35.19 -44.21 9.93
C LEU A 802 35.08 -43.00 10.88
N LYS A 803 35.92 -41.99 10.67
CA LYS A 803 35.97 -40.77 11.49
C LYS A 803 35.54 -39.54 10.69
N GLY A 804 34.33 -39.04 10.94
CA GLY A 804 33.87 -37.73 10.47
C GLY A 804 33.46 -37.71 8.99
N ARG A 805 34.18 -36.94 8.16
CA ARG A 805 33.87 -36.73 6.74
C ARG A 805 34.54 -37.81 5.89
N ILE A 806 33.75 -38.55 5.11
CA ILE A 806 34.22 -39.71 4.33
C ILE A 806 34.47 -39.30 2.87
N ASP A 807 33.64 -38.40 2.34
CA ASP A 807 33.82 -37.76 1.03
C ASP A 807 33.36 -36.29 1.11
N ARG A 808 33.51 -35.51 0.03
CA ARG A 808 33.03 -34.13 -0.12
C ARG A 808 31.62 -33.97 0.44
N ASP A 809 30.74 -34.92 0.12
CA ASP A 809 29.29 -34.81 0.31
C ASP A 809 28.70 -35.91 1.20
N ILE A 810 29.56 -36.67 1.90
CA ILE A 810 29.14 -37.78 2.76
C ILE A 810 29.93 -37.76 4.08
N CYS A 811 29.22 -37.72 5.20
CA CYS A 811 29.81 -37.86 6.53
C CYS A 811 29.09 -38.91 7.38
N PHE A 812 29.80 -39.44 8.37
CA PHE A 812 29.29 -40.39 9.35
C PHE A 812 29.42 -39.81 10.76
N ASN A 813 28.37 -39.92 11.54
CA ASN A 813 28.35 -39.52 12.95
C ASN A 813 28.48 -40.77 13.85
N PRO A 814 29.66 -41.05 14.44
CA PRO A 814 29.87 -42.27 15.22
C PRO A 814 29.01 -42.35 16.49
N ARG A 815 28.70 -41.21 17.11
CA ARG A 815 27.85 -41.15 18.32
C ARG A 815 26.41 -41.58 17.99
N LYS A 816 25.84 -41.01 16.93
CA LYS A 816 24.46 -41.32 16.52
C LYS A 816 24.34 -42.63 15.73
N GLY A 817 25.35 -43.02 14.97
CA GLY A 817 25.29 -44.16 14.04
C GLY A 817 24.56 -43.78 12.74
N GLU A 818 24.81 -42.57 12.23
CA GLU A 818 24.08 -41.97 11.11
C GLU A 818 25.03 -41.57 10.00
N PHE A 819 24.76 -42.05 8.78
CA PHE A 819 25.32 -41.49 7.55
C PHE A 819 24.46 -40.32 7.09
N ILE A 820 25.09 -39.21 6.71
CA ILE A 820 24.42 -38.03 6.17
C ILE A 820 25.00 -37.75 4.78
N PHE A 821 24.14 -37.86 3.77
CA PHE A 821 24.42 -37.59 2.37
C PHE A 821 23.94 -36.18 2.04
N ARG A 822 24.86 -35.24 1.79
CA ARG A 822 24.55 -33.86 1.39
C ARG A 822 24.44 -33.77 -0.13
N ILE A 823 23.25 -34.01 -0.63
CA ILE A 823 22.94 -33.83 -2.05
C ILE A 823 22.87 -32.33 -2.34
N ARG A 824 23.49 -31.92 -3.46
CA ARG A 824 23.30 -30.59 -4.05
C ARG A 824 22.93 -30.75 -5.51
N GLN A 825 21.82 -30.15 -5.90
CA GLN A 825 21.31 -30.14 -7.27
C GLN A 825 20.71 -28.78 -7.57
N LEU A 826 20.42 -28.48 -8.85
CA LEU A 826 19.66 -27.30 -9.23
C LEU A 826 18.22 -27.39 -8.70
N VAL A 827 17.59 -26.25 -8.38
CA VAL A 827 16.15 -26.21 -8.08
C VAL A 827 15.37 -26.81 -9.26
N GLY A 828 14.44 -27.73 -8.98
CA GLY A 828 13.66 -28.43 -10.01
C GLY A 828 14.35 -29.69 -10.59
N GLN A 829 15.40 -30.21 -9.95
CA GLN A 829 15.97 -31.53 -10.25
C GLN A 829 15.67 -32.54 -9.12
N PRO A 830 15.45 -33.83 -9.42
CA PRO A 830 15.10 -34.84 -8.42
C PRO A 830 16.32 -35.48 -7.75
N ILE A 831 16.31 -35.55 -6.42
CA ILE A 831 17.47 -36.02 -5.63
C ILE A 831 17.77 -37.53 -5.78
N LEU A 832 16.77 -38.31 -6.21
CA LEU A 832 16.75 -39.76 -6.07
C LEU A 832 17.91 -40.46 -6.80
N THR A 833 18.28 -39.99 -7.99
CA THR A 833 19.40 -40.55 -8.78
C THR A 833 20.74 -40.42 -8.03
N THR A 834 21.02 -39.25 -7.46
CA THR A 834 22.22 -39.00 -6.65
C THR A 834 22.18 -39.80 -5.34
N LEU A 835 21.00 -39.89 -4.70
CA LEU A 835 20.80 -40.68 -3.49
C LEU A 835 21.13 -42.16 -3.72
N THR A 836 20.57 -42.77 -4.76
CA THR A 836 20.84 -44.18 -5.12
C THR A 836 22.33 -44.45 -5.34
N THR A 837 23.04 -43.57 -6.05
CA THR A 837 24.49 -43.70 -6.30
C THR A 837 25.31 -43.64 -5.00
N HIS A 838 24.96 -42.73 -4.09
CA HIS A 838 25.63 -42.63 -2.79
C HIS A 838 25.32 -43.84 -1.88
N VAL A 839 24.06 -44.28 -1.84
CA VAL A 839 23.61 -45.45 -1.06
C VAL A 839 24.27 -46.74 -1.54
N LYS A 840 24.26 -47.03 -2.85
CA LYS A 840 24.95 -48.20 -3.44
C LYS A 840 26.47 -48.18 -3.19
N SER A 841 27.07 -47.02 -2.95
CA SER A 841 28.51 -46.91 -2.67
C SER A 841 28.84 -47.20 -1.19
N ILE A 842 27.96 -46.85 -0.25
CA ILE A 842 28.07 -47.31 1.14
C ILE A 842 27.77 -48.81 1.25
N ASP A 843 26.78 -49.32 0.52
CA ASP A 843 26.43 -50.75 0.55
C ASP A 843 27.60 -51.63 0.07
N ARG A 844 28.28 -51.24 -1.01
CA ARG A 844 29.57 -51.83 -1.42
C ARG A 844 30.60 -51.78 -0.29
N LEU A 845 30.83 -50.61 0.32
CA LEU A 845 31.78 -50.43 1.42
C LEU A 845 31.49 -51.32 2.64
N VAL A 846 30.21 -51.61 2.92
CA VAL A 846 29.80 -52.58 3.94
C VAL A 846 30.22 -53.99 3.54
N GLY A 847 30.04 -54.38 2.27
CA GLY A 847 30.55 -55.65 1.75
C GLY A 847 32.05 -55.86 1.98
N PHE A 848 32.87 -54.79 1.84
CA PHE A 848 34.29 -54.82 2.22
C PHE A 848 34.50 -55.04 3.72
N LEU A 849 33.78 -54.28 4.58
CA LEU A 849 33.91 -54.39 6.04
C LEU A 849 33.47 -55.76 6.58
N GLU A 850 32.42 -56.35 6.02
CA GLU A 850 31.95 -57.70 6.40
C GLU A 850 32.83 -58.83 5.83
N ALA A 851 33.54 -58.60 4.72
CA ALA A 851 34.58 -59.51 4.24
C ALA A 851 35.83 -59.44 5.14
N MET A 852 36.30 -58.23 5.45
CA MET A 852 37.43 -57.99 6.36
C MET A 852 37.18 -58.55 7.76
N GLY A 853 35.97 -58.41 8.31
CA GLY A 853 35.60 -58.95 9.62
C GLY A 853 35.50 -60.49 9.69
N LYS A 854 35.62 -61.19 8.55
CA LYS A 854 35.64 -62.65 8.45
C LYS A 854 37.01 -63.22 8.08
N ALA A 855 37.95 -62.38 7.62
CA ALA A 855 39.34 -62.78 7.45
C ALA A 855 39.99 -63.02 8.82
N ARG A 856 40.81 -64.07 8.94
CA ARG A 856 41.63 -64.30 10.14
C ARG A 856 42.80 -63.29 10.17
N GLY A 857 43.49 -63.22 11.32
CA GLY A 857 44.37 -62.10 11.71
C GLY A 857 45.56 -61.79 10.79
N ASP A 858 45.79 -62.62 9.77
CA ASP A 858 46.80 -62.40 8.74
C ASP A 858 46.51 -61.13 7.90
N VAL A 859 45.25 -60.67 7.82
CA VAL A 859 44.86 -59.44 7.12
C VAL A 859 44.40 -58.34 8.11
N LYS A 860 44.90 -57.12 7.92
CA LYS A 860 44.60 -55.94 8.77
C LYS A 860 44.33 -54.71 7.90
N CYS A 861 43.14 -54.12 8.03
CA CYS A 861 42.82 -52.86 7.35
C CYS A 861 43.56 -51.67 8.00
N GLU A 862 44.04 -50.73 7.18
CA GLU A 862 44.72 -49.50 7.61
C GLU A 862 43.89 -48.24 7.36
N ARG A 863 43.24 -48.13 6.19
CA ARG A 863 42.45 -46.97 5.79
C ARG A 863 41.17 -47.40 5.07
N VAL A 864 40.04 -46.85 5.48
CA VAL A 864 38.72 -47.11 4.86
C VAL A 864 38.13 -45.78 4.41
N SER A 865 37.78 -45.67 3.14
CA SER A 865 37.03 -44.55 2.57
C SER A 865 36.08 -45.05 1.48
N LEU A 866 35.20 -44.18 0.99
CA LEU A 866 34.26 -44.51 -0.09
C LEU A 866 34.92 -44.72 -1.46
N ARG A 867 36.14 -44.20 -1.66
CA ARG A 867 36.89 -44.29 -2.93
C ARG A 867 38.07 -45.22 -2.87
N GLU A 868 38.58 -45.52 -1.68
CA GLU A 868 39.80 -46.31 -1.49
C GLU A 868 39.73 -47.10 -0.18
N VAL A 869 40.05 -48.39 -0.25
CA VAL A 869 40.26 -49.26 0.91
C VAL A 869 41.70 -49.77 0.89
N ILE A 870 42.48 -49.40 1.90
CA ILE A 870 43.86 -49.86 2.10
C ILE A 870 43.89 -50.91 3.20
N PHE A 871 44.49 -52.06 2.91
CA PHE A 871 44.79 -53.09 3.90
C PHE A 871 46.21 -53.63 3.75
N THR A 872 46.69 -54.30 4.78
CA THR A 872 47.95 -55.04 4.77
C THR A 872 47.70 -56.50 5.07
N TYR A 873 48.48 -57.39 4.49
CA TYR A 873 48.45 -58.83 4.75
C TYR A 873 49.86 -59.37 4.99
N SER A 874 49.96 -60.50 5.69
CA SER A 874 51.19 -61.26 5.92
C SER A 874 51.06 -62.68 5.39
N ASP A 875 52.15 -63.44 5.50
CA ASP A 875 52.09 -64.90 5.49
C ASP A 875 51.13 -65.40 6.59
N ILE A 876 50.53 -66.57 6.36
CA ILE A 876 49.62 -67.24 7.28
C ILE A 876 50.42 -67.74 8.50
N LYS A 877 50.02 -67.35 9.72
CA LYS A 877 50.58 -67.94 10.94
C LYS A 877 49.91 -69.29 11.26
N MET A 878 50.70 -70.36 11.34
CA MET A 878 50.22 -71.66 11.85
C MET A 878 50.15 -71.63 13.39
N PRO A 879 49.19 -72.35 14.01
CA PRO A 879 48.92 -72.25 15.46
C PRO A 879 49.96 -72.92 16.38
N SER A 880 51.10 -73.37 15.84
CA SER A 880 52.16 -74.09 16.55
C SER A 880 53.46 -73.31 16.76
N GLU A 881 53.62 -72.12 16.18
CA GLU A 881 54.83 -71.29 16.34
C GLU A 881 54.68 -70.25 17.46
N SER A 882 55.30 -70.52 18.61
CA SER A 882 55.51 -69.54 19.69
C SER A 882 56.55 -68.49 19.29
N ASP A 883 56.37 -67.24 19.75
CA ASP A 883 57.11 -66.06 19.25
C ASP A 883 58.65 -66.20 19.26
N THR A 884 59.22 -66.37 18.06
CA THR A 884 60.61 -66.02 17.76
C THR A 884 60.66 -64.71 16.99
N THR A 885 61.69 -63.88 17.24
CA THR A 885 61.62 -62.42 17.05
C THR A 885 61.92 -61.92 15.64
N GLN A 886 61.25 -62.46 14.61
CA GLN A 886 61.25 -61.91 13.25
C GLN A 886 59.85 -61.41 12.84
N LYS A 887 59.71 -60.08 12.70
CA LYS A 887 58.47 -59.46 12.21
C LYS A 887 58.33 -59.75 10.71
N SER A 888 57.42 -60.65 10.34
CA SER A 888 57.10 -60.94 8.94
C SER A 888 56.68 -59.66 8.20
N LYS A 889 57.25 -59.44 7.01
CA LYS A 889 56.92 -58.25 6.21
C LYS A 889 55.44 -58.29 5.82
N ARG A 890 54.67 -57.31 6.30
CA ARG A 890 53.31 -57.07 5.82
C ARG A 890 53.36 -56.30 4.51
N TRP A 891 52.61 -56.75 3.52
CA TRP A 891 52.49 -56.10 2.21
C TRP A 891 51.23 -55.25 2.16
N ARG A 892 51.33 -54.03 1.63
CA ARG A 892 50.19 -53.13 1.42
C ARG A 892 49.47 -53.41 0.11
N VAL A 893 48.13 -53.34 0.17
CA VAL A 893 47.20 -53.36 -0.95
C VAL A 893 46.32 -52.12 -0.85
N SER A 894 46.10 -51.42 -1.95
CA SER A 894 45.03 -50.43 -2.09
C SER A 894 44.01 -50.93 -3.14
N LEU A 895 42.73 -50.79 -2.83
CA LEU A 895 41.62 -51.06 -3.74
C LEU A 895 40.89 -49.74 -4.01
N ASP A 896 40.78 -49.34 -5.28
CA ASP A 896 40.04 -48.17 -5.75
C ASP A 896 38.57 -48.56 -6.02
N LEU A 897 37.66 -47.90 -5.29
CA LEU A 897 36.21 -48.09 -5.31
C LEU A 897 35.48 -46.95 -6.07
N ALA A 898 36.20 -45.98 -6.62
CA ALA A 898 35.63 -44.76 -7.20
C ALA A 898 34.81 -44.98 -8.49
N LYS A 899 34.89 -46.17 -9.10
CA LYS A 899 34.13 -46.59 -10.29
C LYS A 899 33.16 -47.73 -9.96
N SER A 900 32.50 -48.31 -10.96
CA SER A 900 31.77 -49.58 -10.81
C SER A 900 32.74 -50.70 -10.43
N ASP A 901 33.80 -50.83 -11.22
CA ASP A 901 34.77 -51.91 -11.19
C ASP A 901 35.93 -51.51 -10.26
N ILE A 902 36.25 -52.39 -9.32
CA ILE A 902 37.27 -52.18 -8.31
C ILE A 902 38.64 -52.42 -8.95
N ARG A 903 39.54 -51.44 -8.88
CA ARG A 903 40.94 -51.60 -9.34
C ARG A 903 41.84 -51.94 -8.17
N MET A 904 42.80 -52.84 -8.39
CA MET A 904 43.72 -53.31 -7.36
C MET A 904 45.13 -52.76 -7.60
N TYR A 905 45.75 -52.27 -6.53
CA TYR A 905 47.09 -51.69 -6.53
C TYR A 905 47.92 -52.36 -5.42
N LEU A 906 49.11 -52.83 -5.77
CA LEU A 906 50.04 -53.51 -4.87
C LEU A 906 51.26 -52.65 -4.57
N GLU A 907 51.81 -52.82 -3.36
CA GLU A 907 53.13 -52.28 -3.00
C GLU A 907 54.23 -52.72 -3.98
N ARG A 908 55.15 -51.82 -4.32
CA ARG A 908 56.27 -52.11 -5.23
C ARG A 908 57.13 -53.25 -4.67
N GLY A 909 57.39 -54.27 -5.51
CA GLY A 909 58.13 -55.47 -5.12
C GLY A 909 57.31 -56.55 -4.41
N ASN A 910 55.98 -56.42 -4.35
CA ASN A 910 55.11 -57.50 -3.86
C ASN A 910 55.09 -58.69 -4.85
N PRO A 911 55.34 -59.93 -4.41
CA PRO A 911 55.28 -61.13 -5.24
C PRO A 911 53.96 -61.31 -6.03
N HIS A 912 52.85 -60.76 -5.55
CA HIS A 912 51.55 -60.83 -6.21
C HIS A 912 51.41 -59.96 -7.46
N VAL A 913 52.41 -59.12 -7.80
CA VAL A 913 52.40 -58.35 -9.05
C VAL A 913 52.32 -59.28 -10.27
N ARG A 914 52.93 -60.47 -10.24
CA ARG A 914 52.84 -61.46 -11.34
C ARG A 914 51.45 -62.07 -11.56
N VAL A 915 50.50 -61.83 -10.65
CA VAL A 915 49.09 -62.29 -10.74
C VAL A 915 48.08 -61.13 -10.56
N LEU A 916 48.53 -59.88 -10.72
CA LEU A 916 47.70 -58.69 -10.43
C LEU A 916 46.42 -58.63 -11.26
N ASP A 917 46.48 -58.99 -12.55
CA ASP A 917 45.30 -58.95 -13.43
C ASP A 917 44.28 -60.02 -13.01
N LEU A 918 44.74 -61.25 -12.70
CA LEU A 918 43.90 -62.32 -12.17
C LEU A 918 43.24 -61.93 -10.84
N LEU A 919 43.99 -61.28 -9.94
CA LEU A 919 43.46 -60.77 -8.66
C LEU A 919 42.43 -59.65 -8.88
N THR A 920 42.69 -58.73 -9.81
CA THR A 920 41.77 -57.65 -10.17
C THR A 920 40.48 -58.21 -10.78
N THR A 921 40.58 -59.23 -11.64
CA THR A 921 39.43 -59.98 -12.14
C THR A 921 38.66 -60.65 -10.99
N LEU A 922 39.35 -61.38 -10.10
CA LEU A 922 38.71 -62.07 -8.97
C LEU A 922 37.94 -61.09 -8.07
N VAL A 923 38.52 -59.94 -7.69
CA VAL A 923 37.89 -58.93 -6.81
C VAL A 923 36.50 -58.51 -7.31
N ASN A 924 36.32 -58.45 -8.64
CA ASN A 924 35.08 -58.01 -9.28
C ASN A 924 34.04 -59.13 -9.50
N THR A 925 34.33 -60.37 -9.14
CA THR A 925 33.36 -61.48 -9.21
C THR A 925 32.38 -61.49 -8.02
N GLN A 926 31.30 -62.26 -8.12
CA GLN A 926 30.33 -62.41 -7.02
C GLN A 926 31.00 -63.11 -5.81
N ASN A 927 30.97 -62.46 -4.64
CA ASN A 927 31.80 -62.79 -3.47
C ASN A 927 33.34 -62.67 -3.67
N GLY A 928 33.80 -62.15 -4.81
CA GLY A 928 35.20 -62.04 -5.21
C GLY A 928 36.12 -61.43 -4.16
N LEU A 929 35.72 -60.32 -3.55
CA LEU A 929 36.44 -59.69 -2.42
C LEU A 929 36.75 -60.66 -1.27
N LYS A 930 35.83 -61.56 -0.91
CA LYS A 930 36.04 -62.55 0.16
C LYS A 930 37.08 -63.59 -0.28
N ALA A 931 37.03 -64.01 -1.55
CA ALA A 931 38.00 -64.93 -2.12
C ALA A 931 39.40 -64.29 -2.19
N THR A 932 39.53 -63.04 -2.65
CA THR A 932 40.82 -62.32 -2.72
C THR A 932 41.47 -62.19 -1.34
N LEU A 933 40.70 -61.86 -0.29
CA LEU A 933 41.22 -61.77 1.08
C LEU A 933 41.70 -63.12 1.65
N VAL A 934 41.20 -64.25 1.13
CA VAL A 934 41.65 -65.60 1.50
C VAL A 934 42.86 -66.04 0.66
N TYR A 935 42.85 -65.80 -0.66
CA TYR A 935 43.91 -66.24 -1.55
C TYR A 935 45.21 -65.43 -1.42
N MET A 936 45.16 -64.15 -1.04
CA MET A 936 46.36 -63.30 -0.91
C MET A 936 47.36 -63.78 0.16
N PRO A 937 46.95 -64.18 1.39
CA PRO A 937 47.85 -64.88 2.31
C PRO A 937 48.25 -66.28 1.82
N LEU A 938 47.37 -66.99 1.11
CA LEU A 938 47.54 -68.39 0.68
C LEU A 938 48.61 -68.56 -0.42
N LEU A 939 48.68 -67.63 -1.38
CA LEU A 939 49.64 -67.66 -2.49
C LEU A 939 51.01 -67.10 -2.09
N LEU A 940 51.08 -66.23 -1.07
CA LEU A 940 52.32 -65.53 -0.71
C LEU A 940 53.54 -66.44 -0.53
N PRO A 941 53.44 -67.65 0.08
CA PRO A 941 54.59 -68.55 0.20
C PRO A 941 55.06 -69.12 -1.14
N ILE A 942 54.13 -69.45 -2.04
CA ILE A 942 54.45 -69.98 -3.37
C ILE A 942 55.13 -68.90 -4.21
N LEU A 943 54.53 -67.71 -4.29
CA LEU A 943 55.04 -66.64 -5.15
C LEU A 943 56.45 -66.19 -4.73
N LYS A 944 56.71 -66.04 -3.43
CA LYS A 944 58.07 -65.79 -2.89
C LYS A 944 59.08 -66.87 -3.29
N SER A 945 58.66 -68.14 -3.24
CA SER A 945 59.52 -69.27 -3.59
C SER A 945 59.79 -69.29 -5.10
N LEU A 946 58.79 -68.92 -5.91
CA LEU A 946 58.95 -68.75 -7.35
C LEU A 946 59.87 -67.58 -7.71
N ASP A 947 59.77 -66.43 -7.04
CA ASP A 947 60.73 -65.32 -7.21
C ASP A 947 62.18 -65.81 -6.96
N SER A 948 62.40 -66.61 -5.90
CA SER A 948 63.71 -67.17 -5.58
C SER A 948 64.18 -68.21 -6.60
N ILE A 949 63.31 -69.14 -7.00
CA ILE A 949 63.61 -70.17 -8.00
C ILE A 949 63.99 -69.50 -9.34
N GLU A 950 63.21 -68.54 -9.81
CA GLU A 950 63.42 -67.82 -11.07
C GLU A 950 64.83 -67.16 -11.09
N SER A 951 65.24 -66.52 -10.00
CA SER A 951 66.59 -65.96 -9.84
C SER A 951 67.73 -67.00 -9.84
N LYS A 952 67.45 -68.27 -9.48
CA LYS A 952 68.44 -69.36 -9.56
C LYS A 952 68.55 -69.97 -10.97
N TRP A 953 67.56 -69.75 -11.85
CA TRP A 953 67.57 -70.24 -13.24
C TRP A 953 68.04 -69.19 -14.25
N GLU A 954 68.04 -67.90 -13.92
CA GLU A 954 68.57 -66.83 -14.79
C GLU A 954 70.05 -67.08 -15.23
N PRO A 955 70.97 -67.58 -14.37
CA PRO A 955 72.31 -67.99 -14.80
C PRO A 955 72.30 -69.21 -15.73
N LEU A 956 71.40 -70.17 -15.53
CA LEU A 956 71.31 -71.41 -16.31
C LEU A 956 70.69 -71.20 -17.69
N ALA A 957 69.82 -70.19 -17.81
CA ALA A 957 69.28 -69.73 -19.09
C ALA A 957 70.37 -69.03 -19.92
N THR A 958 71.24 -68.24 -19.29
CA THR A 958 72.36 -67.57 -19.97
C THR A 958 73.51 -68.50 -20.33
N THR A 959 73.74 -69.60 -19.60
CA THR A 959 74.65 -70.69 -20.01
C THR A 959 74.02 -71.72 -20.95
N ASN A 960 72.74 -71.55 -21.33
CA ASN A 960 71.95 -72.50 -22.14
C ASN A 960 71.87 -73.93 -21.55
N GLN A 961 72.05 -74.08 -20.24
CA GLN A 961 71.90 -75.35 -19.51
C GLN A 961 70.43 -75.68 -19.21
N GLY A 962 69.57 -74.65 -19.16
CA GLY A 962 68.12 -74.82 -19.17
C GLY A 962 67.38 -73.53 -18.80
N ARG A 963 66.09 -73.45 -19.14
CA ARG A 963 65.21 -72.33 -18.75
C ARG A 963 64.01 -72.82 -17.94
N LEU A 964 63.51 -71.96 -17.06
CA LEU A 964 62.21 -72.08 -16.42
C LEU A 964 61.27 -71.02 -16.96
N GLU A 965 60.02 -71.40 -17.23
CA GLU A 965 58.93 -70.50 -17.59
C GLU A 965 57.73 -70.73 -16.64
N ILE A 966 57.12 -69.67 -16.12
CA ILE A 966 56.12 -69.73 -15.04
C ILE A 966 54.79 -69.17 -15.55
N PHE A 967 53.73 -69.99 -15.52
CA PHE A 967 52.41 -69.65 -16.05
C PHE A 967 51.33 -69.74 -14.97
N ALA A 968 50.83 -68.60 -14.49
CA ALA A 968 49.61 -68.57 -13.67
C ALA A 968 48.39 -68.65 -14.60
N ARG A 969 47.61 -69.73 -14.51
CA ARG A 969 46.39 -69.94 -15.32
C ARG A 969 45.16 -69.40 -14.60
N THR A 970 45.07 -69.66 -13.30
CA THR A 970 44.12 -69.06 -12.36
C THR A 970 44.85 -68.85 -11.03
N ILE A 971 44.22 -68.16 -10.08
CA ILE A 971 44.83 -67.91 -8.75
C ILE A 971 45.08 -69.22 -7.99
N ASP A 972 44.26 -70.24 -8.22
CA ASP A 972 44.39 -71.58 -7.65
C ASP A 972 45.21 -72.55 -8.51
N TRP A 973 45.72 -72.16 -9.69
CA TRP A 973 46.47 -73.03 -10.61
C TRP A 973 47.65 -72.31 -11.29
N ILE A 974 48.87 -72.69 -10.90
CA ILE A 974 50.13 -72.27 -11.51
C ILE A 974 50.77 -73.47 -12.21
N THR A 975 51.47 -73.26 -13.32
CA THR A 975 52.27 -74.28 -14.04
C THR A 975 53.70 -73.80 -14.18
N LEU A 976 54.66 -74.63 -13.80
CA LEU A 976 56.10 -74.44 -14.03
C LEU A 976 56.52 -75.28 -15.24
N ARG A 977 57.25 -74.69 -16.18
CA ARG A 977 57.80 -75.38 -17.36
C ARG A 977 59.31 -75.27 -17.35
N TYR A 978 59.98 -76.32 -16.91
CA TYR A 978 61.43 -76.48 -17.09
C TYR A 978 61.70 -77.01 -18.49
N THR A 979 62.66 -76.40 -19.19
CA THR A 979 63.08 -76.79 -20.53
C THR A 979 64.60 -76.95 -20.55
N LEU A 980 65.07 -78.17 -20.80
CA LEU A 980 66.48 -78.53 -20.85
C LEU A 980 66.92 -78.85 -22.30
N PRO A 981 68.18 -78.61 -22.68
CA PRO A 981 68.72 -79.10 -23.95
C PRO A 981 68.73 -80.64 -23.97
N GLY A 982 68.52 -81.23 -25.14
CA GLY A 982 68.61 -82.68 -25.37
C GLY A 982 69.65 -83.03 -26.44
N PRO A 983 70.17 -84.28 -26.46
CA PRO A 983 71.34 -84.66 -27.26
C PRO A 983 71.16 -84.46 -28.78
N ASN A 984 69.91 -84.55 -29.28
CA ASN A 984 69.59 -84.42 -30.71
C ASN A 984 68.94 -83.06 -31.03
N GLY A 985 69.17 -82.02 -30.22
CA GLY A 985 68.54 -80.70 -30.37
C GLY A 985 67.05 -80.62 -29.97
N GLN A 986 66.41 -81.76 -29.71
CA GLN A 986 65.07 -81.80 -29.11
C GLN A 986 65.08 -81.25 -27.68
N GLN A 987 64.14 -80.36 -27.36
CA GLN A 987 64.01 -79.79 -26.02
C GLN A 987 63.32 -80.78 -25.07
N ARG A 988 63.98 -81.11 -23.95
CA ARG A 988 63.40 -81.94 -22.88
C ARG A 988 62.56 -81.05 -21.96
N VAL A 989 61.25 -81.28 -21.91
CA VAL A 989 60.31 -80.40 -21.19
C VAL A 989 59.66 -81.13 -20.01
N LEU A 990 59.79 -80.56 -18.82
CA LEU A 990 59.08 -80.97 -17.61
C LEU A 990 58.08 -79.88 -17.20
N GLY A 991 56.79 -80.20 -17.30
CA GLY A 991 55.73 -79.40 -16.69
C GLY A 991 55.40 -79.89 -15.28
N LEU A 992 55.34 -79.00 -14.30
CA LEU A 992 54.77 -79.24 -12.97
C LEU A 992 53.57 -78.31 -12.76
N GLU A 993 52.42 -78.88 -12.42
CA GLU A 993 51.24 -78.12 -11.99
C GLU A 993 51.19 -77.99 -10.47
N ILE A 994 50.85 -76.78 -10.02
CA ILE A 994 50.59 -76.43 -8.63
C ILE A 994 49.12 -76.04 -8.56
N ARG A 995 48.27 -76.85 -7.90
CA ARG A 995 46.82 -76.60 -7.80
C ARG A 995 46.34 -76.62 -6.35
N SER A 996 45.57 -75.63 -5.94
CA SER A 996 44.89 -75.66 -4.64
C SER A 996 43.68 -76.60 -4.71
N LYS A 997 43.46 -77.42 -3.68
CA LYS A 997 42.24 -78.22 -3.51
C LYS A 997 41.78 -78.19 -2.05
N VAL A 998 40.47 -78.13 -1.83
CA VAL A 998 39.89 -78.20 -0.49
C VAL A 998 39.63 -79.65 -0.10
N ARG A 999 40.08 -80.06 1.09
CA ARG A 999 39.75 -81.35 1.72
C ARG A 999 39.45 -81.12 3.20
N ARG A 1000 38.33 -81.66 3.70
CA ARG A 1000 37.90 -81.55 5.11
C ARG A 1000 37.94 -80.10 5.66
N SER A 1001 37.53 -79.14 4.82
CA SER A 1001 37.55 -77.69 5.10
C SER A 1001 38.94 -77.04 5.23
N GLU A 1002 40.02 -77.76 4.93
CA GLU A 1002 41.38 -77.22 4.81
C GLU A 1002 41.80 -77.11 3.34
N VAL A 1003 42.64 -76.15 3.01
CA VAL A 1003 43.19 -75.97 1.66
C VAL A 1003 44.55 -76.64 1.58
N TRP A 1004 44.77 -77.48 0.57
CA TRP A 1004 46.02 -78.18 0.30
C TRP A 1004 46.54 -77.82 -1.08
N TRP A 1005 47.84 -77.54 -1.19
CA TRP A 1005 48.51 -77.31 -2.47
C TRP A 1005 49.02 -78.64 -3.02
N HIS A 1006 48.43 -79.10 -4.12
CA HIS A 1006 48.85 -80.31 -4.84
C HIS A 1006 49.88 -79.97 -5.91
N PHE A 1007 50.92 -80.80 -5.98
CA PHE A 1007 52.01 -80.75 -6.95
C PHE A 1007 51.95 -82.01 -7.79
N THR A 1008 51.74 -81.88 -9.10
CA THR A 1008 51.60 -83.01 -10.03
C THR A 1008 52.30 -82.73 -11.34
N ARG A 1009 52.87 -83.74 -12.00
CA ARG A 1009 53.42 -83.57 -13.36
C ARG A 1009 52.28 -83.16 -14.32
N ALA A 1010 52.53 -82.17 -15.17
CA ALA A 1010 51.58 -81.75 -16.19
C ALA A 1010 51.52 -82.81 -17.29
N THR A 1011 50.35 -83.44 -17.47
CA THR A 1011 50.09 -84.29 -18.64
C THR A 1011 49.93 -83.41 -19.88
N LEU A 1012 50.66 -83.72 -20.96
CA LEU A 1012 50.41 -83.08 -22.25
C LEU A 1012 49.02 -83.48 -22.76
N GLY A 1013 48.34 -82.58 -23.48
CA GLY A 1013 47.01 -82.84 -24.03
C GLY A 1013 47.03 -83.96 -25.09
N PRO A 1014 45.89 -84.63 -25.34
CA PRO A 1014 45.79 -85.69 -26.33
C PRO A 1014 46.14 -85.14 -27.73
N GLY A 1015 47.22 -85.67 -28.32
CA GLY A 1015 47.71 -85.27 -29.64
C GLY A 1015 49.20 -84.89 -29.71
N GLY A 1016 49.91 -84.78 -28.58
CA GLY A 1016 51.37 -84.61 -28.56
C GLY A 1016 52.14 -85.95 -28.68
N PRO A 1017 53.39 -85.94 -29.17
CA PRO A 1017 54.25 -87.12 -29.12
C PRO A 1017 54.59 -87.50 -27.67
N PRO A 1018 54.77 -88.81 -27.36
CA PRO A 1018 55.08 -89.25 -26.00
C PRO A 1018 56.47 -88.73 -25.56
N PRO A 1019 56.58 -88.02 -24.42
CA PRO A 1019 57.87 -87.64 -23.86
C PRO A 1019 58.57 -88.85 -23.22
N PRO A 1020 59.88 -88.78 -22.92
CA PRO A 1020 60.52 -89.74 -22.03
C PRO A 1020 59.91 -89.61 -20.62
N GLU A 1021 58.90 -90.43 -20.33
CA GLU A 1021 58.20 -90.37 -19.05
C GLU A 1021 59.13 -90.81 -17.91
N GLU A 1022 59.92 -91.86 -18.12
CA GLU A 1022 60.84 -92.40 -17.12
C GLU A 1022 61.88 -91.40 -16.61
N GLU A 1023 62.46 -90.56 -17.48
CA GLU A 1023 63.61 -89.70 -17.16
C GLU A 1023 63.31 -88.78 -15.96
N PHE A 1024 62.32 -87.90 -16.11
CA PHE A 1024 61.89 -87.02 -15.03
C PHE A 1024 61.13 -87.75 -13.93
N ASN A 1025 60.54 -88.92 -14.20
CA ASN A 1025 59.96 -89.74 -13.14
C ASN A 1025 61.04 -90.28 -12.20
N ARG A 1026 62.20 -90.73 -12.69
CA ARG A 1026 63.35 -91.15 -11.87
C ARG A 1026 63.88 -90.00 -11.01
N VAL A 1027 64.09 -88.82 -11.61
CA VAL A 1027 64.55 -87.61 -10.90
C VAL A 1027 63.61 -87.19 -9.76
N LEU A 1028 62.29 -87.29 -9.96
CA LEU A 1028 61.29 -86.83 -8.99
C LEU A 1028 60.79 -87.93 -8.02
N LYS A 1029 61.05 -89.21 -8.31
CA LYS A 1029 60.58 -90.36 -7.51
C LYS A 1029 60.94 -90.22 -6.03
N GLY A 1030 62.20 -89.90 -5.74
CA GLY A 1030 62.68 -89.70 -4.36
C GLY A 1030 61.98 -88.58 -3.59
N ILE A 1031 61.30 -87.65 -4.29
CA ILE A 1031 60.46 -86.62 -3.65
C ILE A 1031 59.01 -87.11 -3.53
N TRP A 1032 58.45 -87.73 -4.58
CA TRP A 1032 57.09 -88.27 -4.61
C TRP A 1032 56.82 -89.44 -3.65
N GLU A 1033 57.86 -90.16 -3.22
CA GLU A 1033 57.79 -91.23 -2.22
C GLU A 1033 58.16 -90.76 -0.80
N SER A 1034 58.63 -89.52 -0.64
CA SER A 1034 59.08 -88.95 0.63
C SER A 1034 58.01 -88.12 1.35
N TYR A 1035 58.34 -87.67 2.57
CA TYR A 1035 57.52 -86.77 3.37
C TYR A 1035 58.40 -85.73 4.09
N GLY A 1036 57.78 -84.66 4.56
CA GLY A 1036 58.43 -83.62 5.37
C GLY A 1036 57.42 -82.91 6.26
N ASP A 1037 57.88 -81.94 7.03
CA ASP A 1037 56.98 -81.23 7.95
C ASP A 1037 55.93 -80.44 7.17
N GLY A 1038 54.65 -80.73 7.44
CA GLY A 1038 53.48 -80.21 6.71
C GLY A 1038 53.36 -80.58 5.22
N TRP A 1039 54.11 -81.56 4.69
CA TRP A 1039 53.91 -82.03 3.30
C TRP A 1039 54.18 -83.53 3.10
N ARG A 1040 53.55 -84.12 2.08
CA ARG A 1040 53.62 -85.57 1.80
C ARG A 1040 53.62 -85.89 0.31
N GLY A 1041 54.50 -86.79 -0.11
CA GLY A 1041 54.47 -87.45 -1.42
C GLY A 1041 53.22 -88.33 -1.61
N LEU A 1042 52.77 -88.47 -2.86
CA LEU A 1042 51.54 -89.16 -3.26
C LEU A 1042 51.80 -90.13 -4.43
N MET A 1043 53.03 -90.62 -4.59
CA MET A 1043 53.54 -91.47 -5.70
C MET A 1043 53.58 -90.78 -7.07
N THR A 1044 52.49 -90.14 -7.50
CA THR A 1044 52.38 -89.42 -8.80
C THR A 1044 52.52 -87.90 -8.66
N GLY A 1045 52.98 -87.44 -7.50
CA GLY A 1045 53.04 -86.03 -7.10
C GLY A 1045 53.25 -85.89 -5.60
N ALA A 1046 52.90 -84.73 -5.05
CA ALA A 1046 52.90 -84.45 -3.61
C ALA A 1046 51.77 -83.48 -3.23
N ALA A 1047 51.52 -83.30 -1.93
CA ALA A 1047 50.66 -82.25 -1.41
C ALA A 1047 51.26 -81.61 -0.15
N ALA A 1048 51.14 -80.29 -0.03
CA ALA A 1048 51.62 -79.50 1.10
C ALA A 1048 50.51 -78.65 1.73
N LEU A 1049 50.64 -78.43 3.04
CA LEU A 1049 49.90 -77.39 3.76
C LEU A 1049 50.45 -76.00 3.38
N PRO A 1050 49.58 -74.97 3.23
CA PRO A 1050 49.99 -73.61 2.97
C PRO A 1050 50.92 -73.06 4.05
N GLY A 1051 52.02 -72.42 3.65
CA GLY A 1051 53.05 -71.91 4.57
C GLY A 1051 54.45 -72.42 4.23
N PRO A 1052 55.36 -72.50 5.21
CA PRO A 1052 56.76 -72.90 5.00
C PRO A 1052 56.92 -74.27 4.33
N SER A 1053 56.07 -75.24 4.67
CA SER A 1053 56.05 -76.59 4.07
C SER A 1053 55.88 -76.57 2.54
N THR A 1054 55.06 -75.65 2.03
CA THR A 1054 54.89 -75.44 0.59
C THR A 1054 56.17 -74.87 -0.03
N MET A 1055 56.87 -73.95 0.64
CA MET A 1055 58.17 -73.42 0.18
C MET A 1055 59.24 -74.51 0.12
N GLN A 1056 59.33 -75.34 1.17
CA GLN A 1056 60.30 -76.44 1.26
C GLN A 1056 60.11 -77.47 0.14
N LEU A 1057 58.87 -77.90 -0.10
CA LEU A 1057 58.55 -78.83 -1.18
C LEU A 1057 58.89 -78.23 -2.55
N LEU A 1058 58.51 -76.98 -2.81
CA LEU A 1058 58.82 -76.31 -4.07
C LEU A 1058 60.34 -76.18 -4.30
N THR A 1059 61.08 -75.85 -3.25
CA THR A 1059 62.55 -75.72 -3.29
C THR A 1059 63.23 -77.07 -3.54
N LYS A 1060 62.80 -78.15 -2.86
CA LYS A 1060 63.31 -79.51 -3.11
C LYS A 1060 63.04 -79.99 -4.54
N LEU A 1061 61.84 -79.74 -5.06
CA LEU A 1061 61.49 -80.09 -6.45
C LEU A 1061 62.37 -79.34 -7.45
N ASP A 1062 62.60 -78.05 -7.22
CA ASP A 1062 63.46 -77.24 -8.07
C ASP A 1062 64.94 -77.65 -7.97
N ASP A 1063 65.48 -77.84 -6.76
CA ASP A 1063 66.87 -78.26 -6.56
C ASP A 1063 67.17 -79.61 -7.23
N ALA A 1064 66.23 -80.57 -7.23
CA ALA A 1064 66.39 -81.85 -7.94
C ALA A 1064 66.42 -81.68 -9.47
N VAL A 1065 65.52 -80.88 -10.04
CA VAL A 1065 65.49 -80.60 -11.49
C VAL A 1065 66.70 -79.77 -11.92
N ARG A 1066 67.15 -78.83 -11.08
CA ARG A 1066 68.30 -77.96 -11.34
C ARG A 1066 69.64 -78.70 -11.21
N ALA A 1067 69.76 -79.62 -10.25
CA ALA A 1067 70.92 -80.52 -10.16
C ALA A 1067 71.04 -81.41 -11.41
N TYR A 1068 69.93 -82.01 -11.83
CA TYR A 1068 69.88 -82.81 -13.05
C TYR A 1068 70.20 -82.01 -14.33
N ALA A 1069 69.77 -80.74 -14.40
CA ALA A 1069 70.10 -79.83 -15.50
C ALA A 1069 71.61 -79.50 -15.62
N VAL A 1070 72.35 -79.53 -14.51
CA VAL A 1070 73.78 -79.18 -14.46
C VAL A 1070 74.68 -80.42 -14.57
N THR A 1071 74.29 -81.54 -13.96
CA THR A 1071 75.13 -82.76 -13.89
C THR A 1071 74.77 -83.83 -14.92
N GLY A 1072 73.50 -83.89 -15.34
CA GLY A 1072 72.99 -84.91 -16.27
C GLY A 1072 72.86 -86.32 -15.71
N ASP A 1073 73.22 -86.56 -14.44
CA ASP A 1073 73.31 -87.89 -13.83
C ASP A 1073 72.50 -87.98 -12.52
N ILE A 1074 72.11 -89.19 -12.13
CA ILE A 1074 71.23 -89.45 -10.98
C ILE A 1074 72.01 -90.22 -9.90
N SER A 1075 72.55 -89.48 -8.93
CA SER A 1075 73.24 -90.04 -7.76
C SER A 1075 72.65 -89.55 -6.44
N GLU A 1076 72.81 -90.34 -5.39
CA GLU A 1076 72.21 -90.12 -4.07
C GLU A 1076 72.89 -88.99 -3.28
N ALA A 1077 72.18 -88.46 -2.28
CA ALA A 1077 72.62 -87.30 -1.51
C ALA A 1077 73.75 -87.62 -0.51
N PRO A 1078 74.73 -86.71 -0.32
CA PRO A 1078 75.69 -86.83 0.77
C PRO A 1078 74.97 -86.64 2.11
N SER A 1079 75.19 -87.56 3.05
CA SER A 1079 74.81 -87.41 4.46
C SER A 1079 76.03 -87.11 5.32
N THR A 1080 75.83 -86.49 6.48
CA THR A 1080 76.90 -86.25 7.46
C THR A 1080 76.32 -86.38 8.87
N GLN A 1081 77.02 -87.09 9.75
CA GLN A 1081 76.56 -87.43 11.11
C GLN A 1081 77.45 -86.78 12.18
N GLY A 1082 76.92 -86.67 13.40
CA GLY A 1082 77.68 -86.34 14.62
C GLY A 1082 77.16 -85.08 15.35
N ALA A 1083 76.96 -85.08 16.68
CA ALA A 1083 77.06 -86.19 17.63
C ALA A 1083 76.20 -85.98 18.90
N GLN A 1084 75.90 -87.09 19.57
CA GLN A 1084 75.61 -87.36 21.00
C GLN A 1084 75.27 -86.16 21.93
N THR A 1085 74.10 -86.03 22.60
CA THR A 1085 73.34 -86.89 23.56
C THR A 1085 73.87 -86.99 25.01
N GLN A 1086 73.15 -86.36 25.96
CA GLN A 1086 72.78 -86.87 27.32
C GLN A 1086 71.79 -85.84 27.96
N SER A 1087 70.54 -86.20 28.29
CA SER A 1087 70.02 -86.73 29.58
C SER A 1087 69.87 -85.64 30.68
N SER A 1088 68.82 -85.54 31.50
CA SER A 1088 67.78 -86.51 31.94
C SER A 1088 66.45 -85.85 32.38
N GLN A 1089 65.39 -86.66 32.60
CA GLN A 1089 64.40 -86.66 33.71
C GLN A 1089 64.14 -85.37 34.56
N THR A 1090 62.96 -85.00 35.09
CA THR A 1090 61.50 -85.24 34.92
C THR A 1090 60.78 -84.62 36.16
N PHE A 1091 59.51 -84.19 36.01
CA PHE A 1091 58.43 -84.07 37.03
C PHE A 1091 58.35 -82.94 38.10
N SER A 1092 57.11 -82.43 38.21
CA SER A 1092 56.33 -82.07 39.43
C SER A 1092 56.63 -80.84 40.31
N ALA A 1093 55.94 -79.74 39.99
CA ALA A 1093 54.87 -79.08 40.77
C ALA A 1093 54.96 -78.81 42.31
N ASN A 1094 54.68 -77.53 42.64
CA ASN A 1094 53.90 -77.00 43.78
C ASN A 1094 54.51 -76.77 45.18
N GLN A 1095 54.11 -75.62 45.77
CA GLN A 1095 54.17 -75.22 47.20
C GLN A 1095 55.58 -74.96 47.80
N SER A 1096 55.79 -74.08 48.80
CA SER A 1096 55.00 -72.93 49.32
C SER A 1096 55.84 -71.99 50.22
N PHE A 1097 55.36 -70.74 50.42
CA PHE A 1097 55.52 -69.83 51.57
C PHE A 1097 56.66 -69.99 52.62
N SER A 1098 57.49 -68.92 52.77
CA SER A 1098 57.90 -68.21 54.04
C SER A 1098 58.60 -68.98 55.20
N THR A 1099 59.46 -68.41 56.09
CA THR A 1099 59.93 -67.03 56.37
C THR A 1099 61.19 -67.01 57.28
N GLN A 1100 62.17 -66.12 57.00
CA GLN A 1100 62.97 -65.30 57.96
C GLN A 1100 63.78 -65.99 59.13
N PRO A 1101 64.54 -65.28 60.03
CA PRO A 1101 64.62 -63.84 60.34
C PRO A 1101 66.00 -63.14 60.53
N THR A 1102 66.03 -61.80 60.30
CA THR A 1102 66.80 -60.69 60.99
C THR A 1102 68.33 -60.81 61.23
N SER A 1103 69.13 -59.79 61.60
CA SER A 1103 68.95 -58.50 62.34
C SER A 1103 70.25 -57.64 62.22
N VAL A 1104 70.41 -56.31 62.39
CA VAL A 1104 69.63 -55.05 62.22
C VAL A 1104 70.68 -53.92 61.95
N SER A 1105 70.42 -52.83 61.21
CA SER A 1105 70.29 -51.42 61.72
C SER A 1105 71.06 -50.44 60.81
N GLN A 1106 70.81 -49.11 60.70
CA GLN A 1106 69.67 -48.18 60.92
C GLN A 1106 70.06 -46.85 60.19
N GLY A 1107 69.20 -45.95 59.69
CA GLY A 1107 67.73 -45.87 59.59
C GLY A 1107 67.25 -44.49 59.04
N SER A 1108 65.93 -44.28 58.87
CA SER A 1108 65.22 -43.04 58.41
C SER A 1108 65.36 -42.68 56.89
N ASN A 1109 64.32 -42.48 56.04
CA ASN A 1109 63.03 -41.72 56.10
C ASN A 1109 63.28 -40.19 55.97
N ARG A 1110 62.61 -39.34 55.14
CA ARG A 1110 61.29 -39.28 54.43
C ARG A 1110 61.46 -38.63 53.01
N GLY A 1111 60.48 -38.37 52.14
CA GLY A 1111 59.04 -38.70 52.06
C GLY A 1111 58.10 -37.54 51.65
N SER A 1112 57.18 -37.80 50.68
CA SER A 1112 55.89 -37.11 50.38
C SER A 1112 55.79 -35.63 49.96
N GLY A 1113 54.88 -35.36 48.99
CA GLY A 1113 54.09 -34.12 48.86
C GLY A 1113 54.64 -33.02 47.93
N GLY A 1114 53.82 -32.23 47.18
CA GLY A 1114 52.39 -32.37 46.84
C GLY A 1114 51.47 -31.23 47.27
N SER A 1115 51.11 -30.32 46.35
CA SER A 1115 50.14 -29.23 46.55
C SER A 1115 49.67 -28.62 45.22
N LYS A 1116 48.45 -28.11 45.01
CA LYS A 1116 47.09 -28.36 45.56
C LYS A 1116 46.09 -27.53 44.71
N GLN A 1117 44.77 -27.64 44.94
CA GLN A 1117 43.67 -26.98 44.18
C GLN A 1117 43.48 -27.54 42.74
N ALA A 1118 42.32 -28.01 42.24
CA ALA A 1118 40.97 -28.24 42.78
C ALA A 1118 40.12 -27.01 43.19
N PRO A 1119 38.78 -27.01 42.96
CA PRO A 1119 38.00 -27.75 41.94
C PRO A 1119 36.80 -26.95 41.31
N LEU A 1120 35.88 -27.66 40.62
CA LEU A 1120 34.45 -27.34 40.36
C LEU A 1120 34.03 -26.47 39.15
N VAL A 1121 33.15 -27.09 38.34
CA VAL A 1121 31.87 -26.57 37.79
C VAL A 1121 31.86 -25.59 36.58
N LEU A 1122 30.95 -25.93 35.64
CA LEU A 1122 30.21 -25.18 34.59
C LEU A 1122 30.71 -23.80 34.10
N ASP A 1123 30.63 -23.47 32.80
CA ASP A 1123 29.89 -24.09 31.67
C ASP A 1123 30.78 -24.57 30.51
#